data_AF-A0A7V9JUN3-F1
#
_entry.id   AF-A0A7V9JUN3-F1
#
_cell.length_a   1.000
_cell.length_b   1.000
_cell.length_c   1.000
_cell.angle_alpha   90.00
_cell.angle_beta   90.00
_cell.angle_gamma   90.00
#
_symmetry.space_group_name_H-M   'P 1'
#
loop_
_entity.id
_entity.type
_entity.pdbx_description
1 polymer ?
#
loop_
_entity_poly.entity_id
_entity_poly.type
_entity_poly.pdbx_seq_one_letter_code
_entity_poly.pdbx_strand_id
1 'polypeptide(L)'
;MSSLTPTALRCEYLVDPLAIERPDPRLSWISTLAEASTRDARQTAYRIVAAANEPDLIAGRALLWDSGRVPSSASEHIHYAGSELASFQRVCWRVQVWDEAGQPTAWSPTAQWAMGIRARAEWQARWIHSPLTPQGTNAPYFRRSFRLDRPVQEARLYATAKGIYLGWLNGKPVSDEQFAPGWTDYKQRILYRCYDVTALLDPAPGIEQVLAAQLNDGWYKGPIGWEGLASRWGGLIELLMILRVVHTDGSVTIIASDENWKTTNSPILASTFLRGETHDAGLESPGWDRAGFADGAWHRANVRSLGEAPALEAHRGPPVRRLEELRPIDRWQQRPGVWIYDLGQNVAGRVRIRITAPAGTTVRIRHGEMVTPARDLYVDNLRSALSTDLYTARGDAEEVWEPRFTFHGFQYVEITGWPGDPGADAVTGIVMGSDCPPAGSFSCSHQLVNQLYANIVRTQRANYFEVPTDCPQRDERMGWTGDAQAYIRTAVCTYDIAAFFTKWLQDLRDSQSPEGCFPNVAPAIPGLGEWMAKGDAAWGDAGTICPLTLWRVYGDRDQLAAMYPAMVRWVDYLHRTAVQDLHVRYHRDGLTVFGDWLQVDCWTPPEVIMTAFFHHSTRLLADAAEILGKTADATRYRELQAKIKLAFIREFVRPDGRVIGKRSEQETQTNYLLALHFDLLPDQLRAPAFERLLACLAERDWHLSTGFVGLPYLMPVLSAMGRTDVAYRLLTTTTYPSWLYPITQGATTIWERWNGWKKEEGPADPSMNSYSHYAYGAVGEWLFTDLAGIDVLEPGFTTIRVRPRLGGGFTHAEATHDCQRGRIRSAWRISGDLVHLEVTIPPNTSARVSVPTTEASSLRESGASWKREVDRSDPAYATVTVGSGTYAFTAAYRAAAAGARG
;
A
#
# COMPACT_ATOMS: atom_id res chain seq x y z
N MET A 1 35.33 14.68 14.34
CA MET A 1 34.10 14.89 13.57
C MET A 1 33.08 13.89 14.06
N SER A 2 31.79 14.22 14.03
CA SER A 2 30.77 13.29 14.51
C SER A 2 30.76 11.99 13.69
N SER A 3 30.38 10.89 14.33
CA SER A 3 30.22 9.57 13.70
C SER A 3 28.93 9.45 12.86
N LEU A 4 28.04 10.42 12.95
CA LEU A 4 26.74 10.44 12.28
C LEU A 4 26.71 11.43 11.11
N THR A 5 25.79 11.21 10.17
CA THR A 5 25.41 12.18 9.14
C THR A 5 23.90 12.12 8.92
N PRO A 6 23.15 13.21 9.14
CA PRO A 6 21.72 13.24 8.87
C PRO A 6 21.46 13.36 7.36
N THR A 7 20.56 12.52 6.86
CA THR A 7 20.24 12.33 5.44
C THR A 7 18.77 11.89 5.29
N ALA A 8 18.30 11.71 4.05
CA ALA A 8 16.95 11.27 3.72
C ALA A 8 15.86 12.06 4.47
N LEU A 9 15.98 13.39 4.44
CA LEU A 9 15.04 14.30 5.06
C LEU A 9 13.67 14.16 4.41
N ARG A 10 12.62 14.10 5.25
CA ARG A 10 11.22 13.96 4.82
C ARG A 10 10.32 14.92 5.59
N CYS A 11 9.28 15.38 4.93
CA CYS A 11 8.17 16.12 5.53
C CYS A 11 6.88 15.33 5.29
N GLU A 12 6.15 14.97 6.35
CA GLU A 12 4.93 14.13 6.25
C GLU A 12 5.16 12.83 5.45
N TYR A 13 6.29 12.15 5.71
CA TYR A 13 6.79 10.95 4.99
C TYR A 13 7.22 11.16 3.53
N LEU A 14 7.02 12.34 2.96
CA LEU A 14 7.32 12.65 1.57
C LEU A 14 8.68 13.36 1.44
N VAL A 15 9.34 13.15 0.30
CA VAL A 15 10.56 13.87 -0.09
C VAL A 15 10.14 15.14 -0.82
N ASP A 16 10.59 16.29 -0.33
CA ASP A 16 10.36 17.62 -0.91
C ASP A 16 8.91 17.90 -1.37
N PRO A 17 7.88 17.65 -0.54
CA PRO A 17 6.49 17.77 -0.97
C PRO A 17 6.11 19.22 -1.31
N LEU A 18 5.43 19.41 -2.44
CA LEU A 18 5.07 20.73 -2.97
C LEU A 18 3.71 21.26 -2.49
N ALA A 19 2.96 20.46 -1.72
CA ALA A 19 1.73 20.87 -1.07
C ALA A 19 1.49 20.07 0.21
N ILE A 20 1.63 20.74 1.35
CA ILE A 20 1.24 20.26 2.67
C ILE A 20 0.21 21.23 3.26
N GLU A 21 -0.84 20.71 3.88
CA GLU A 21 -1.88 21.54 4.51
C GLU A 21 -1.93 21.42 6.02
N ARG A 22 -1.17 20.47 6.58
CA ARG A 22 -0.97 20.40 8.03
C ARG A 22 -0.29 21.69 8.50
N PRO A 23 -0.84 22.43 9.49
CA PRO A 23 -0.25 23.68 9.97
C PRO A 23 1.13 23.52 10.63
N ASP A 24 1.37 22.37 11.25
CA ASP A 24 2.59 21.97 11.93
C ASP A 24 3.21 20.72 11.26
N PRO A 25 3.72 20.82 10.00
CA PRO A 25 4.25 19.66 9.29
C PRO A 25 5.32 18.92 10.10
N ARG A 26 5.27 17.60 10.03
CA ARG A 26 6.20 16.72 10.74
C ARG A 26 7.43 16.43 9.90
N LEU A 27 8.60 16.60 10.51
CA LEU A 27 9.90 16.43 9.89
C LEU A 27 10.58 15.16 10.41
N SER A 28 11.19 14.40 9.51
CA SER A 28 11.94 13.18 9.83
C SER A 28 13.26 13.15 9.07
N TRP A 29 14.26 12.47 9.62
CA TRP A 29 15.55 12.22 8.97
C TRP A 29 16.13 10.88 9.41
N ILE A 30 16.94 10.29 8.53
CA ILE A 30 17.74 9.11 8.84
C ILE A 30 19.15 9.57 9.19
N SER A 31 19.75 8.98 10.23
CA SER A 31 21.18 9.16 10.50
C SER A 31 21.96 7.98 9.95
N THR A 32 22.96 8.23 9.13
CA THR A 32 23.90 7.20 8.65
C THR A 32 25.24 7.31 9.35
N LEU A 33 26.01 6.22 9.35
CA LEU A 33 27.37 6.20 9.90
C LEU A 33 28.35 6.86 8.92
N ALA A 34 29.28 7.66 9.44
CA ALA A 34 30.40 8.20 8.66
C ALA A 34 31.41 7.10 8.26
N GLU A 35 31.61 6.13 9.15
CA GLU A 35 32.45 4.95 8.91
C GLU A 35 31.65 3.68 9.21
N ALA A 36 31.61 2.72 8.28
CA ALA A 36 30.83 1.48 8.41
C ALA A 36 31.24 0.61 9.62
N SER A 37 32.48 0.74 10.11
CA SER A 37 32.99 0.05 11.30
C SER A 37 32.51 0.64 12.62
N THR A 38 31.83 1.79 12.60
CA THR A 38 31.33 2.45 13.81
C THR A 38 30.22 1.61 14.46
N ARG A 39 30.24 1.54 15.79
CA ARG A 39 29.23 0.85 16.59
C ARG A 39 28.69 1.75 17.69
N ASP A 40 27.53 1.39 18.21
CA ASP A 40 26.86 2.05 19.36
C ASP A 40 26.61 3.56 19.15
N ALA A 41 26.65 4.04 17.88
CA ALA A 41 26.41 5.43 17.52
C ALA A 41 24.93 5.80 17.71
N ARG A 42 24.70 6.92 18.40
CA ARG A 42 23.35 7.40 18.74
C ARG A 42 23.24 8.91 18.71
N GLN A 43 22.05 9.40 18.37
CA GLN A 43 21.75 10.83 18.46
C GLN A 43 21.42 11.20 19.91
N THR A 44 22.02 12.28 20.41
CA THR A 44 21.73 12.84 21.74
C THR A 44 21.01 14.18 21.70
N ALA A 45 21.14 14.91 20.59
CA ALA A 45 20.43 16.16 20.35
C ALA A 45 20.27 16.43 18.85
N TYR A 46 19.36 17.33 18.51
CA TYR A 46 19.23 17.88 17.16
C TYR A 46 19.05 19.40 17.17
N ARG A 47 19.26 20.03 16.03
CA ARG A 47 18.89 21.41 15.73
C ARG A 47 18.36 21.49 14.32
N ILE A 48 17.15 21.99 14.17
CA ILE A 48 16.50 22.25 12.88
C ILE A 48 16.49 23.76 12.67
N VAL A 49 16.85 24.17 11.46
CA VAL A 49 16.62 25.54 10.99
C VAL A 49 15.78 25.49 9.73
N ALA A 50 14.88 26.46 9.58
CA ALA A 50 14.01 26.59 8.44
C ALA A 50 13.87 28.06 8.01
N ALA A 51 13.82 28.33 6.71
CA ALA A 51 13.67 29.66 6.12
C ALA A 51 12.86 29.59 4.81
N ALA A 52 12.42 30.73 4.28
CA ALA A 52 11.63 30.77 3.05
C ALA A 52 12.45 30.46 1.77
N ASN A 53 13.78 30.55 1.86
CA ASN A 53 14.71 30.29 0.77
C ASN A 53 16.04 29.75 1.32
N GLU A 54 16.78 29.06 0.46
CA GLU A 54 18.06 28.45 0.81
C GLU A 54 19.17 29.46 1.17
N PRO A 55 19.37 30.59 0.46
CA PRO A 55 20.35 31.60 0.85
C PRO A 55 20.19 32.10 2.29
N ASP A 56 18.97 32.42 2.72
CA ASP A 56 18.67 32.87 4.08
C ASP A 56 18.84 31.73 5.10
N LEU A 57 18.44 30.51 4.76
CA LEU A 57 18.68 29.30 5.56
C LEU A 57 20.17 29.08 5.84
N ILE A 58 21.00 29.18 4.80
CA ILE A 58 22.45 28.96 4.89
C ILE A 58 23.10 30.06 5.73
N ALA A 59 22.71 31.31 5.50
CA ALA A 59 23.22 32.48 6.23
C ALA A 59 22.68 32.60 7.67
N GLY A 60 21.65 31.84 8.04
CA GLY A 60 21.01 31.93 9.36
C GLY A 60 20.24 33.24 9.58
N ARG A 61 19.68 33.82 8.52
CA ARG A 61 18.93 35.09 8.55
C ARG A 61 17.47 34.85 8.23
N ALA A 62 16.58 35.72 8.71
CA ALA A 62 15.14 35.66 8.43
C ALA A 62 14.55 34.23 8.59
N LEU A 63 15.02 33.50 9.60
CA LEU A 63 14.58 32.14 9.85
C LEU A 63 13.10 32.13 10.22
N LEU A 64 12.35 31.23 9.60
CA LEU A 64 10.98 30.90 9.98
C LEU A 64 10.98 30.09 11.28
N TRP A 65 12.04 29.30 11.48
CA TRP A 65 12.25 28.49 12.68
C TRP A 65 13.73 28.23 12.94
N ASP A 66 14.10 28.23 14.21
CA ASP A 66 15.33 27.65 14.73
C ASP A 66 14.97 26.94 16.03
N SER A 67 15.10 25.62 16.06
CA SER A 67 14.76 24.85 17.27
C SER A 67 15.76 25.09 18.41
N GLY A 68 16.91 25.71 18.12
CA GLY A 68 18.09 25.59 18.97
C GLY A 68 18.54 24.14 19.11
N ARG A 69 19.50 23.89 20.01
CA ARG A 69 19.90 22.52 20.34
C ARG A 69 18.86 21.90 21.27
N VAL A 70 18.10 20.94 20.77
CA VAL A 70 17.09 20.19 21.52
C VAL A 70 17.71 18.88 22.02
N PRO A 71 17.82 18.64 23.34
CA PRO A 71 18.37 17.39 23.89
C PRO A 71 17.35 16.26 23.72
N SER A 72 17.37 15.60 22.56
CA SER A 72 16.46 14.51 22.21
C SER A 72 17.09 13.56 21.19
N SER A 73 16.81 12.27 21.35
CA SER A 73 17.12 11.21 20.38
C SER A 73 16.05 11.04 19.31
N ALA A 74 14.95 11.81 19.34
CA ALA A 74 13.92 11.74 18.32
C ALA A 74 14.47 12.24 16.96
N SER A 75 14.18 11.49 15.90
CA SER A 75 14.55 11.81 14.51
C SER A 75 13.38 11.67 13.54
N GLU A 76 12.19 11.43 14.07
CA GLU A 76 10.98 11.13 13.32
C GLU A 76 9.85 11.95 13.89
N HIS A 77 8.96 12.41 13.02
CA HIS A 77 7.74 13.12 13.38
C HIS A 77 7.97 14.37 14.24
N ILE A 78 9.05 15.12 14.00
CA ILE A 78 9.33 16.36 14.72
C ILE A 78 8.43 17.47 14.15
N HIS A 79 7.50 17.97 14.96
CA HIS A 79 6.57 19.00 14.52
C HIS A 79 7.33 20.30 14.29
N TYR A 80 7.08 20.92 13.14
CA TYR A 80 7.47 22.29 12.90
C TYR A 80 6.88 23.20 14.00
N ALA A 81 7.75 23.92 14.71
CA ALA A 81 7.37 24.80 15.82
C ALA A 81 7.81 26.26 15.58
N GLY A 82 7.87 26.66 14.30
CA GLY A 82 8.23 28.01 13.90
C GLY A 82 7.03 28.94 13.73
N SER A 83 7.27 30.00 12.97
CA SER A 83 6.24 30.98 12.60
C SER A 83 5.12 30.36 11.76
N GLU A 84 3.89 30.87 11.89
CA GLU A 84 2.76 30.39 11.09
C GLU A 84 3.06 30.42 9.59
N LEU A 85 2.69 29.34 8.89
CA LEU A 85 2.95 29.17 7.47
C LEU A 85 1.73 29.57 6.63
N ALA A 86 1.92 30.47 5.69
CA ALA A 86 0.87 30.91 4.75
C ALA A 86 0.70 29.93 3.59
N SER A 87 -0.40 30.05 2.85
CA SER A 87 -0.59 29.30 1.60
C SER A 87 0.52 29.57 0.61
N PHE A 88 0.86 28.57 -0.21
CA PHE A 88 1.91 28.63 -1.22
C PHE A 88 3.34 28.82 -0.68
N GLN A 89 3.53 29.03 0.62
CA GLN A 89 4.82 29.35 1.21
C GLN A 89 5.77 28.16 1.07
N ARG A 90 6.90 28.40 0.40
CA ARG A 90 8.04 27.47 0.41
C ARG A 90 8.77 27.57 1.75
N VAL A 91 9.23 26.44 2.23
CA VAL A 91 10.12 26.36 3.39
C VAL A 91 11.28 25.44 3.05
N CYS A 92 12.49 25.99 3.08
CA CYS A 92 13.74 25.23 3.01
C CYS A 92 14.19 24.95 4.44
N TRP A 93 14.65 23.74 4.72
CA TRP A 93 15.11 23.33 6.05
C TRP A 93 16.33 22.41 5.98
N ARG A 94 17.05 22.36 7.09
CA ARG A 94 18.17 21.43 7.30
C ARG A 94 18.29 21.09 8.77
N VAL A 95 18.92 19.96 9.07
CA VAL A 95 19.11 19.48 10.43
C VAL A 95 20.59 19.23 10.71
N GLN A 96 21.00 19.52 11.94
CA GLN A 96 22.27 19.14 12.53
C GLN A 96 21.98 18.26 13.73
N VAL A 97 22.77 17.21 13.92
CA VAL A 97 22.59 16.27 15.05
C VAL A 97 23.87 16.18 15.88
N TRP A 98 23.76 15.74 17.13
CA TRP A 98 24.88 15.47 18.02
C TRP A 98 24.94 14.00 18.34
N ASP A 99 26.14 13.42 18.28
CA ASP A 99 26.37 12.03 18.66
C ASP A 99 26.51 11.83 20.18
N GLU A 100 26.82 10.60 20.59
CA GLU A 100 27.07 10.21 21.98
C GLU A 100 28.28 10.89 22.63
N ALA A 101 29.24 11.37 21.84
CA ALA A 101 30.41 12.12 22.32
C ALA A 101 30.11 13.63 22.41
N GLY A 102 28.88 14.04 22.14
CA GLY A 102 28.46 15.44 22.13
C GLY A 102 29.07 16.23 20.96
N GLN A 103 29.54 15.55 19.90
CA GLN A 103 30.08 16.19 18.72
C GLN A 103 28.95 16.49 17.72
N PRO A 104 28.84 17.73 17.21
CA PRO A 104 27.88 18.03 16.16
C PRO A 104 28.31 17.45 14.81
N THR A 105 27.33 17.03 14.01
CA THR A 105 27.53 16.73 12.59
C THR A 105 27.73 18.00 11.77
N ALA A 106 28.16 17.85 10.51
CA ALA A 106 27.83 18.88 9.52
C ALA A 106 26.30 19.01 9.39
N TRP A 107 25.83 20.12 8.84
CA TRP A 107 24.43 20.23 8.45
C TRP A 107 24.09 19.18 7.40
N SER A 108 22.86 18.65 7.43
CA SER A 108 22.31 17.87 6.33
C SER A 108 22.30 18.69 5.03
N PRO A 109 22.15 18.04 3.86
CA PRO A 109 21.66 18.73 2.68
C PRO A 109 20.38 19.51 2.98
N THR A 110 20.18 20.62 2.28
CA THR A 110 18.91 21.36 2.33
C THR A 110 17.81 20.50 1.74
N ALA A 111 16.72 20.33 2.49
CA ALA A 111 15.46 19.79 1.99
C ALA A 111 14.41 20.91 2.00
N GLN A 112 13.24 20.64 1.43
CA GLN A 112 12.16 21.62 1.39
C GLN A 112 10.78 21.00 1.61
N TRP A 113 9.81 21.85 1.84
CA TRP A 113 8.42 21.56 1.54
C TRP A 113 7.75 22.87 1.10
N ALA A 114 6.53 22.77 0.62
CA ALA A 114 5.70 23.94 0.48
C ALA A 114 4.28 23.72 0.98
N MET A 115 3.68 24.80 1.45
CA MET A 115 2.29 24.81 1.84
C MET A 115 1.38 24.77 0.62
N GLY A 116 0.30 24.00 0.75
CA GLY A 116 -0.82 23.98 -0.18
C GLY A 116 -1.68 25.24 -0.11
N ILE A 117 -2.94 25.10 -0.54
CA ILE A 117 -3.97 26.15 -0.50
C ILE A 117 -4.75 25.98 0.81
N ARG A 118 -4.47 26.82 1.81
CA ARG A 118 -5.08 26.70 3.14
C ARG A 118 -6.47 27.32 3.23
N ALA A 119 -6.78 28.32 2.41
CA ALA A 119 -8.10 28.94 2.37
C ALA A 119 -8.79 28.74 1.03
N ARG A 120 -10.06 28.31 1.06
CA ARG A 120 -10.86 28.02 -0.13
C ARG A 120 -10.96 29.20 -1.11
N ALA A 121 -10.97 30.44 -0.60
CA ALA A 121 -11.02 31.65 -1.41
C ALA A 121 -9.74 31.87 -2.25
N GLU A 122 -8.60 31.30 -1.84
CA GLU A 122 -7.33 31.46 -2.55
C GLU A 122 -7.24 30.64 -3.83
N TRP A 123 -8.15 29.67 -4.04
CA TRP A 123 -8.25 28.96 -5.31
C TRP A 123 -8.51 29.89 -6.49
N GLN A 124 -9.25 30.99 -6.32
CA GLN A 124 -9.50 31.98 -7.39
C GLN A 124 -9.90 31.39 -8.75
N ALA A 125 -10.48 30.18 -8.74
CA ALA A 125 -10.78 29.38 -9.90
C ALA A 125 -12.23 28.87 -9.82
N ARG A 126 -12.76 28.51 -10.98
CA ARG A 126 -14.09 27.95 -11.16
C ARG A 126 -13.96 26.53 -11.69
N TRP A 127 -14.90 25.68 -11.31
CA TRP A 127 -15.05 24.38 -11.97
C TRP A 127 -15.41 24.61 -13.43
N ILE A 128 -14.71 23.95 -14.34
CA ILE A 128 -15.02 24.01 -15.76
C ILE A 128 -15.38 22.62 -16.30
N HIS A 129 -16.32 22.58 -17.23
CA HIS A 129 -16.73 21.34 -17.89
C HIS A 129 -17.08 21.57 -19.36
N SER A 130 -17.11 20.49 -20.12
CA SER A 130 -17.49 20.57 -21.54
C SER A 130 -18.99 20.85 -21.68
N PRO A 131 -19.41 21.75 -22.59
CA PRO A 131 -20.81 21.92 -22.96
C PRO A 131 -21.29 20.83 -23.94
N LEU A 132 -20.37 20.02 -24.47
CA LEU A 132 -20.68 18.98 -25.43
C LEU A 132 -21.36 17.81 -24.74
N THR A 133 -22.44 17.29 -25.33
CA THR A 133 -22.98 15.99 -24.94
C THR A 133 -21.96 14.92 -25.35
N PRO A 134 -21.32 14.22 -24.40
CA PRO A 134 -20.35 13.20 -24.76
C PRO A 134 -21.06 12.06 -25.49
N GLN A 135 -20.50 11.62 -26.62
CA GLN A 135 -20.81 10.29 -27.12
C GLN A 135 -20.03 9.29 -26.26
N GLY A 136 -20.73 8.41 -25.55
CA GLY A 136 -20.09 7.44 -24.64
C GLY A 136 -19.36 8.10 -23.46
N THR A 137 -18.20 7.57 -23.10
CA THR A 137 -17.32 8.07 -22.04
C THR A 137 -16.08 8.78 -22.62
N ASN A 138 -16.32 9.70 -23.57
CA ASN A 138 -15.25 10.54 -24.17
C ASN A 138 -14.42 11.25 -23.09
N ALA A 139 -13.14 11.48 -23.37
CA ALA A 139 -12.23 12.20 -22.48
C ALA A 139 -11.85 13.58 -23.06
N PRO A 140 -12.66 14.64 -22.88
CA PRO A 140 -12.51 15.90 -23.62
C PRO A 140 -11.19 16.62 -23.33
N TYR A 141 -10.71 17.36 -24.34
CA TYR A 141 -9.59 18.29 -24.21
C TYR A 141 -10.06 19.64 -23.69
N PHE A 142 -9.21 20.30 -22.91
CA PHE A 142 -9.37 21.65 -22.38
C PHE A 142 -8.07 22.42 -22.63
N ARG A 143 -8.14 23.63 -23.19
CA ARG A 143 -6.97 24.49 -23.39
C ARG A 143 -7.27 25.95 -23.07
N ARG A 144 -6.23 26.66 -22.64
CA ARG A 144 -6.20 28.11 -22.48
C ARG A 144 -4.86 28.66 -22.93
N SER A 145 -4.86 29.53 -23.93
CA SER A 145 -3.72 30.40 -24.22
C SER A 145 -3.66 31.57 -23.25
N PHE A 146 -2.44 32.00 -22.89
CA PHE A 146 -2.20 33.20 -22.10
C PHE A 146 -0.83 33.80 -22.44
N ARG A 147 -0.55 35.02 -21.97
CA ARG A 147 0.76 35.66 -22.06
C ARG A 147 1.19 36.12 -20.68
N LEU A 148 2.49 36.14 -20.44
CA LEU A 148 3.09 36.69 -19.23
C LEU A 148 3.94 37.89 -19.63
N ASP A 149 3.64 39.06 -19.09
CA ASP A 149 4.32 40.31 -19.47
C ASP A 149 5.54 40.63 -18.60
N ARG A 150 5.86 39.76 -17.64
CA ARG A 150 6.96 39.93 -16.69
C ARG A 150 7.79 38.65 -16.60
N PRO A 151 9.12 38.76 -16.35
CA PRO A 151 9.98 37.59 -16.16
C PRO A 151 9.48 36.69 -15.03
N VAL A 152 9.58 35.37 -15.23
CA VAL A 152 9.14 34.35 -14.29
C VAL A 152 10.28 34.00 -13.33
N GLN A 153 9.98 33.96 -12.04
CA GLN A 153 10.88 33.40 -11.02
C GLN A 153 10.48 31.97 -10.66
N GLU A 154 9.19 31.71 -10.51
CA GLU A 154 8.65 30.40 -10.09
C GLU A 154 7.23 30.24 -10.65
N ALA A 155 6.87 29.02 -11.05
CA ALA A 155 5.50 28.70 -11.42
C ALA A 155 5.06 27.34 -10.87
N ARG A 156 3.90 27.32 -10.23
CA ARG A 156 3.28 26.10 -9.70
C ARG A 156 1.87 25.90 -10.23
N LEU A 157 1.57 24.66 -10.61
CA LEU A 157 0.25 24.25 -11.04
C LEU A 157 -0.43 23.45 -9.94
N TYR A 158 -1.55 23.94 -9.42
CA TYR A 158 -2.42 23.23 -8.50
C TYR A 158 -3.63 22.73 -9.27
N ALA A 159 -3.89 21.43 -9.27
CA ALA A 159 -4.90 20.85 -10.15
C ALA A 159 -5.63 19.65 -9.55
N THR A 160 -6.92 19.59 -9.82
CA THR A 160 -7.83 18.52 -9.40
C THR A 160 -8.99 18.35 -10.39
N ALA A 161 -9.74 17.27 -10.23
CA ALA A 161 -10.89 16.94 -11.04
C ALA A 161 -11.99 16.26 -10.21
N LYS A 162 -13.25 16.51 -10.58
CA LYS A 162 -14.33 15.54 -10.39
C LYS A 162 -14.24 14.57 -11.56
N GLY A 163 -13.57 13.44 -11.34
CA GLY A 163 -13.04 12.57 -12.39
C GLY A 163 -11.54 12.43 -12.22
N ILE A 164 -10.83 12.24 -13.33
CA ILE A 164 -9.36 12.22 -13.37
C ILE A 164 -8.85 13.07 -14.54
N TYR A 165 -7.63 13.58 -14.46
CA TYR A 165 -7.05 14.43 -15.48
C TYR A 165 -5.59 14.10 -15.80
N LEU A 166 -5.17 14.53 -16.99
CA LEU A 166 -3.78 14.71 -17.38
C LEU A 166 -3.58 16.18 -17.77
N GLY A 167 -2.43 16.77 -17.44
CA GLY A 167 -2.13 18.19 -17.68
C GLY A 167 -0.89 18.39 -18.56
N TRP A 168 -0.89 19.46 -19.36
CA TRP A 168 0.22 19.90 -20.20
C TRP A 168 0.45 21.40 -20.09
N LEU A 169 1.71 21.82 -20.18
CA LEU A 169 2.10 23.21 -20.37
C LEU A 169 3.06 23.29 -21.56
N ASN A 170 2.69 24.04 -22.59
CA ASN A 170 3.46 24.22 -23.83
C ASN A 170 3.85 22.89 -24.52
N GLY A 171 2.89 21.97 -24.58
CA GLY A 171 3.06 20.64 -25.18
C GLY A 171 4.01 19.71 -24.44
N LYS A 172 4.30 19.99 -23.16
CA LYS A 172 5.01 19.07 -22.27
C LYS A 172 4.08 18.65 -21.12
N PRO A 173 4.03 17.36 -20.75
CA PRO A 173 3.22 16.93 -19.61
C PRO A 173 3.73 17.59 -18.32
N VAL A 174 2.81 17.94 -17.42
CA VAL A 174 3.16 18.61 -16.15
C VAL A 174 3.69 17.62 -15.10
N SER A 175 3.41 16.33 -15.24
CA SER A 175 3.99 15.24 -14.47
C SER A 175 3.86 13.91 -15.21
N ASP A 176 4.48 12.86 -14.65
CA ASP A 176 4.34 11.46 -15.08
C ASP A 176 3.27 10.68 -14.29
N GLU A 177 2.54 11.35 -13.40
CA GLU A 177 1.50 10.75 -12.58
C GLU A 177 0.32 10.28 -13.43
N GLN A 178 -0.29 9.18 -13.02
CA GLN A 178 -1.47 8.60 -13.64
C GLN A 178 -2.68 8.77 -12.71
N PHE A 179 -3.86 8.93 -13.32
CA PHE A 179 -5.15 8.93 -12.61
C PHE A 179 -5.30 9.99 -11.49
N ALA A 180 -4.57 11.11 -11.57
CA ALA A 180 -4.76 12.24 -10.66
C ALA A 180 -6.19 12.80 -10.77
N PRO A 181 -6.86 13.19 -9.66
CA PRO A 181 -6.32 13.32 -8.31
C PRO A 181 -6.45 12.05 -7.44
N GLY A 182 -6.81 10.91 -8.02
CA GLY A 182 -7.00 9.66 -7.30
C GLY A 182 -8.42 9.42 -6.83
N TRP A 183 -8.58 8.44 -5.94
CA TRP A 183 -9.89 7.96 -5.47
C TRP A 183 -10.11 8.26 -4.00
N THR A 184 -11.17 9.01 -3.68
CA THR A 184 -11.68 9.27 -2.33
C THR A 184 -13.20 9.15 -2.32
N ASP A 185 -13.84 9.29 -1.14
CA ASP A 185 -15.26 9.66 -1.16
C ASP A 185 -15.40 11.12 -1.63
N TYR A 186 -15.68 11.31 -2.92
CA TYR A 186 -15.77 12.62 -3.56
C TYR A 186 -16.89 13.51 -3.02
N LYS A 187 -17.83 12.99 -2.19
CA LYS A 187 -18.80 13.82 -1.47
C LYS A 187 -18.19 14.50 -0.25
N GLN A 188 -17.21 13.86 0.38
CA GLN A 188 -16.50 14.36 1.55
C GLN A 188 -15.31 15.22 1.12
N ARG A 189 -14.42 14.68 0.29
CA ARG A 189 -13.18 15.35 -0.14
C ARG A 189 -12.79 15.01 -1.56
N ILE A 190 -12.15 15.96 -2.22
CA ILE A 190 -11.42 15.78 -3.47
C ILE A 190 -9.99 16.25 -3.24
N LEU A 191 -9.03 15.38 -3.55
CA LEU A 191 -7.61 15.72 -3.42
C LEU A 191 -7.16 16.59 -4.59
N TYR A 192 -6.11 17.38 -4.42
CA TYR A 192 -5.42 18.04 -5.54
C TYR A 192 -3.92 17.75 -5.50
N ARG A 193 -3.28 17.93 -6.65
CA ARG A 193 -1.83 17.84 -6.83
C ARG A 193 -1.22 19.21 -7.07
N CYS A 194 0.04 19.37 -6.69
CA CYS A 194 0.85 20.54 -6.95
C CYS A 194 2.09 20.14 -7.74
N TYR A 195 2.36 20.83 -8.84
CA TYR A 195 3.50 20.57 -9.72
C TYR A 195 4.36 21.82 -9.86
N ASP A 196 5.68 21.66 -9.81
CA ASP A 196 6.60 22.69 -10.27
C ASP A 196 6.66 22.65 -11.79
N VAL A 197 6.19 23.73 -12.42
CA VAL A 197 6.11 23.88 -13.87
C VAL A 197 6.96 25.06 -14.35
N THR A 198 7.85 25.57 -13.50
CA THR A 198 8.69 26.74 -13.80
C THR A 198 9.47 26.55 -15.10
N ALA A 199 10.11 25.38 -15.26
CA ALA A 199 10.92 25.05 -16.43
C ALA A 199 10.08 24.72 -17.70
N LEU A 200 8.75 24.67 -17.60
CA LEU A 200 7.87 24.41 -18.73
C LEU A 200 7.37 25.70 -19.40
N LEU A 201 7.50 26.85 -18.73
CA LEU A 201 7.19 28.16 -19.29
C LEU A 201 8.33 28.68 -20.17
N ASP A 202 7.98 29.39 -21.25
CA ASP A 202 8.96 30.26 -21.91
C ASP A 202 9.19 31.50 -21.02
N PRO A 203 10.44 31.79 -20.59
CA PRO A 203 10.71 32.90 -19.69
C PRO A 203 10.61 34.27 -20.36
N ALA A 204 10.57 34.34 -21.70
CA ALA A 204 10.51 35.61 -22.43
C ALA A 204 9.13 36.28 -22.29
N PRO A 205 9.07 37.57 -21.91
CA PRO A 205 7.81 38.30 -21.81
C PRO A 205 7.04 38.37 -23.13
N GLY A 206 5.71 38.34 -23.05
CA GLY A 206 4.81 38.50 -24.21
C GLY A 206 4.68 37.27 -25.11
N ILE A 207 5.44 36.20 -24.87
CA ILE A 207 5.29 34.94 -25.58
C ILE A 207 3.98 34.26 -25.17
N GLU A 208 3.26 33.75 -26.16
CA GLU A 208 2.06 32.95 -25.92
C GLU A 208 2.44 31.61 -25.30
N GLN A 209 1.78 31.30 -24.19
CA GLN A 209 1.87 30.04 -23.46
C GLN A 209 0.53 29.32 -23.56
N VAL A 210 0.52 28.00 -23.46
CA VAL A 210 -0.71 27.20 -23.48
C VAL A 210 -0.73 26.23 -22.31
N LEU A 211 -1.71 26.43 -21.42
CA LEU A 211 -2.06 25.46 -20.38
C LEU A 211 -3.20 24.59 -20.91
N ALA A 212 -3.04 23.28 -20.76
CA ALA A 212 -3.91 22.29 -21.36
C ALA A 212 -4.17 21.13 -20.39
N ALA A 213 -5.32 20.48 -20.55
CA ALA A 213 -5.69 19.30 -19.78
C ALA A 213 -6.62 18.38 -20.58
N GLN A 214 -6.63 17.10 -20.23
CA GLN A 214 -7.57 16.10 -20.72
C GLN A 214 -8.27 15.48 -19.53
N LEU A 215 -9.60 15.42 -19.54
CA LEU A 215 -10.42 15.00 -18.41
C LEU A 215 -11.12 13.67 -18.73
N ASN A 216 -11.27 12.78 -17.75
CA ASN A 216 -11.99 11.51 -17.90
C ASN A 216 -12.86 11.21 -16.67
N ASP A 217 -13.86 10.34 -16.85
CA ASP A 217 -14.82 9.90 -15.83
C ASP A 217 -14.18 9.32 -14.56
N GLY A 218 -13.06 8.59 -14.68
CA GLY A 218 -12.35 7.97 -13.56
C GLY A 218 -13.27 7.20 -12.61
N TRP A 219 -12.96 7.20 -11.31
CA TRP A 219 -13.85 6.60 -10.30
C TRP A 219 -15.09 7.44 -10.00
N TYR A 220 -15.01 8.76 -10.21
CA TYR A 220 -16.11 9.69 -9.88
C TYR A 220 -17.41 9.37 -10.62
N LYS A 221 -17.28 9.14 -11.94
CA LYS A 221 -18.40 8.88 -12.85
C LYS A 221 -18.33 7.52 -13.53
N GLY A 222 -17.17 6.90 -13.65
CA GLY A 222 -17.02 5.58 -14.29
C GLY A 222 -17.76 4.47 -13.53
N PRO A 223 -18.02 3.32 -14.19
CA PRO A 223 -18.59 2.15 -13.54
C PRO A 223 -17.59 1.56 -12.54
N ILE A 224 -18.09 1.21 -11.35
CA ILE A 224 -17.31 0.56 -10.29
C ILE A 224 -18.12 -0.61 -9.72
N GLY A 225 -17.43 -1.72 -9.49
CA GLY A 225 -18.00 -2.92 -8.89
C GLY A 225 -18.86 -3.76 -9.83
N TRP A 226 -19.28 -4.91 -9.31
CA TRP A 226 -19.93 -6.00 -10.07
C TRP A 226 -21.32 -5.64 -10.58
N GLU A 227 -21.99 -4.63 -10.01
CA GLU A 227 -23.24 -4.10 -10.53
C GLU A 227 -23.05 -3.26 -11.81
N GLY A 228 -21.81 -2.86 -12.12
CA GLY A 228 -21.46 -2.07 -13.29
C GLY A 228 -22.06 -0.67 -13.33
N LEU A 229 -22.61 -0.17 -12.21
CA LEU A 229 -23.27 1.13 -12.17
C LEU A 229 -22.24 2.27 -12.15
N ALA A 230 -22.49 3.24 -13.02
CA ALA A 230 -21.72 4.48 -13.17
C ALA A 230 -22.32 5.61 -12.31
N SER A 231 -21.65 6.78 -12.31
CA SER A 231 -22.15 8.04 -11.73
C SER A 231 -22.47 7.98 -10.23
N ARG A 232 -21.70 7.19 -9.47
CA ARG A 232 -21.90 6.94 -8.03
C ARG A 232 -21.77 8.23 -7.19
N TRP A 233 -20.87 9.14 -7.57
CA TRP A 233 -20.67 10.44 -6.89
C TRP A 233 -21.25 11.62 -7.66
N GLY A 234 -21.40 11.51 -8.98
CA GLY A 234 -22.13 12.49 -9.79
C GLY A 234 -22.07 12.20 -11.29
N GLY A 235 -22.91 12.90 -12.04
CA GLY A 235 -23.09 12.69 -13.49
C GLY A 235 -22.28 13.63 -14.39
N LEU A 236 -21.50 14.55 -13.84
CA LEU A 236 -20.76 15.57 -14.59
C LEU A 236 -19.31 15.65 -14.12
N ILE A 237 -18.37 15.43 -15.03
CA ILE A 237 -16.94 15.64 -14.78
C ILE A 237 -16.57 17.11 -14.87
N GLU A 238 -15.71 17.57 -13.98
CA GLU A 238 -15.31 18.98 -13.87
C GLU A 238 -13.81 19.08 -13.57
N LEU A 239 -13.14 20.07 -14.16
CA LEU A 239 -11.73 20.38 -13.94
C LEU A 239 -11.59 21.65 -13.09
N LEU A 240 -10.64 21.67 -12.16
CA LEU A 240 -10.27 22.85 -11.38
C LEU A 240 -8.75 22.99 -11.34
N MET A 241 -8.23 24.12 -11.80
CA MET A 241 -6.79 24.37 -11.84
C MET A 241 -6.44 25.83 -11.54
N ILE A 242 -5.30 26.06 -10.90
CA ILE A 242 -4.59 27.34 -10.93
C ILE A 242 -3.11 27.14 -11.26
N LEU A 243 -2.64 27.91 -12.23
CA LEU A 243 -1.22 28.16 -12.44
C LEU A 243 -0.87 29.48 -11.73
N ARG A 244 -0.10 29.38 -10.64
CA ARG A 244 0.40 30.53 -9.88
C ARG A 244 1.83 30.82 -10.31
N VAL A 245 2.06 31.99 -10.88
CA VAL A 245 3.37 32.46 -11.37
C VAL A 245 3.86 33.60 -10.48
N VAL A 246 5.00 33.40 -9.82
CA VAL A 246 5.74 34.45 -9.12
C VAL A 246 6.73 35.06 -10.09
N HIS A 247 6.71 36.37 -10.21
CA HIS A 247 7.63 37.12 -11.05
C HIS A 247 8.87 37.57 -10.27
N THR A 248 9.94 37.91 -10.99
CA THR A 248 11.21 38.36 -10.38
C THR A 248 11.10 39.66 -9.57
N ASP A 249 10.03 40.44 -9.78
CA ASP A 249 9.71 41.65 -8.99
C ASP A 249 8.84 41.35 -7.75
N GLY A 250 8.52 40.08 -7.49
CA GLY A 250 7.67 39.64 -6.39
C GLY A 250 6.17 39.70 -6.66
N SER A 251 5.72 40.24 -7.81
CA SER A 251 4.31 40.20 -8.20
C SER A 251 3.86 38.78 -8.56
N VAL A 252 2.55 38.52 -8.47
CA VAL A 252 1.97 37.20 -8.75
C VAL A 252 0.91 37.31 -9.85
N THR A 253 1.01 36.44 -10.85
CA THR A 253 -0.03 36.22 -11.86
C THR A 253 -0.70 34.87 -11.63
N ILE A 254 -2.03 34.83 -11.68
CA ILE A 254 -2.81 33.58 -11.55
C ILE A 254 -3.55 33.34 -12.85
N ILE A 255 -3.32 32.17 -13.46
CA ILE A 255 -4.09 31.67 -14.59
C ILE A 255 -4.98 30.54 -14.08
N ALA A 256 -6.28 30.79 -13.99
CA ALA A 256 -7.24 29.88 -13.38
C ALA A 256 -8.08 29.10 -14.41
N SER A 257 -8.75 28.03 -13.98
CA SER A 257 -9.88 27.47 -14.71
C SER A 257 -11.08 28.42 -14.63
N ASP A 258 -11.53 28.92 -15.79
CA ASP A 258 -12.57 29.95 -15.93
C ASP A 258 -13.20 29.91 -17.35
N GLU A 259 -14.02 30.91 -17.70
CA GLU A 259 -14.72 31.00 -18.99
C GLU A 259 -13.81 31.24 -20.22
N ASN A 260 -12.52 31.51 -20.00
CA ASN A 260 -11.55 31.71 -21.08
C ASN A 260 -10.98 30.39 -21.62
N TRP A 261 -11.32 29.27 -20.99
CA TRP A 261 -10.96 27.95 -21.47
C TRP A 261 -11.83 27.53 -22.65
N LYS A 262 -11.21 26.83 -23.60
CA LYS A 262 -11.90 26.15 -24.70
C LYS A 262 -11.78 24.65 -24.58
N THR A 263 -12.73 23.94 -25.16
CA THR A 263 -12.85 22.48 -25.08
C THR A 263 -13.42 21.87 -26.35
N THR A 264 -13.04 20.62 -26.59
CA THR A 264 -13.54 19.77 -27.69
C THR A 264 -13.47 18.30 -27.26
N ASN A 265 -14.16 17.43 -28.00
CA ASN A 265 -14.00 15.99 -27.84
C ASN A 265 -12.59 15.57 -28.27
N SER A 266 -12.03 14.58 -27.58
CA SER A 266 -10.72 14.03 -27.93
C SER A 266 -10.85 12.77 -28.82
N PRO A 267 -9.72 12.25 -29.34
CA PRO A 267 -9.60 10.95 -30.01
C PRO A 267 -10.06 9.74 -29.17
N ILE A 268 -10.15 9.90 -27.85
CA ILE A 268 -10.63 8.85 -26.95
C ILE A 268 -12.16 8.85 -26.99
N LEU A 269 -12.73 7.90 -27.71
CA LEU A 269 -14.17 7.75 -27.92
C LEU A 269 -14.88 7.21 -26.67
N ALA A 270 -14.20 6.34 -25.92
CA ALA A 270 -14.66 5.81 -24.64
C ALA A 270 -13.47 5.35 -23.81
N SER A 271 -13.46 5.63 -22.51
CA SER A 271 -12.46 5.07 -21.59
C SER A 271 -13.03 4.90 -20.19
N THR A 272 -12.95 3.67 -19.65
CA THR A 272 -13.24 3.36 -18.24
C THR A 272 -12.30 2.26 -17.73
N PHE A 273 -12.08 2.19 -16.41
CA PHE A 273 -11.23 1.17 -15.81
C PHE A 273 -11.68 -0.27 -16.07
N LEU A 274 -13.00 -0.52 -16.05
CA LEU A 274 -13.53 -1.88 -16.23
C LEU A 274 -13.64 -2.31 -17.69
N ARG A 275 -13.79 -1.36 -18.62
CA ARG A 275 -14.03 -1.69 -20.03
C ARG A 275 -12.76 -1.66 -20.87
N GLY A 276 -11.87 -0.71 -20.59
CA GLY A 276 -10.74 -0.35 -21.45
C GLY A 276 -10.97 0.97 -22.20
N GLU A 277 -10.10 1.25 -23.15
CA GLU A 277 -10.06 2.51 -23.91
C GLU A 277 -10.23 2.28 -25.41
N THR A 278 -11.08 3.08 -26.04
CA THR A 278 -11.27 3.15 -27.49
C THR A 278 -10.70 4.46 -28.01
N HIS A 279 -9.68 4.38 -28.87
CA HIS A 279 -8.97 5.53 -29.43
C HIS A 279 -8.99 5.48 -30.96
N ASP A 280 -9.27 6.62 -31.58
CA ASP A 280 -9.16 6.82 -33.02
C ASP A 280 -8.08 7.86 -33.34
N ALA A 281 -6.91 7.40 -33.77
CA ALA A 281 -5.78 8.27 -34.05
C ALA A 281 -6.04 9.21 -35.26
N GLY A 282 -7.02 8.90 -36.11
CA GLY A 282 -7.45 9.78 -37.20
C GLY A 282 -8.12 11.07 -36.72
N LEU A 283 -8.57 11.12 -35.46
CA LEU A 283 -9.20 12.29 -34.83
C LEU A 283 -8.21 13.13 -34.01
N GLU A 284 -6.93 12.75 -33.97
CA GLU A 284 -5.91 13.51 -33.23
C GLU A 284 -5.81 14.95 -33.73
N SER A 285 -5.57 15.86 -32.79
CA SER A 285 -5.33 17.28 -33.06
C SER A 285 -3.88 17.63 -32.72
N PRO A 286 -2.88 17.31 -33.58
CA PRO A 286 -1.48 17.56 -33.29
C PRO A 286 -1.22 19.02 -32.91
N GLY A 287 -0.50 19.22 -31.80
CA GLY A 287 -0.14 20.56 -31.30
C GLY A 287 -1.27 21.32 -30.60
N TRP A 288 -2.42 20.70 -30.31
CA TRP A 288 -3.53 21.34 -29.57
C TRP A 288 -3.12 21.97 -28.23
N ASP A 289 -2.08 21.41 -27.60
CA ASP A 289 -1.49 21.82 -26.33
C ASP A 289 -0.32 22.81 -26.49
N ARG A 290 -0.12 23.38 -27.69
CA ARG A 290 0.93 24.35 -28.02
C ARG A 290 0.36 25.67 -28.53
N ALA A 291 1.19 26.72 -28.45
CA ALA A 291 0.92 28.03 -29.02
C ALA A 291 0.73 27.96 -30.55
N GLY A 292 -0.01 28.89 -31.12
CA GLY A 292 -0.29 28.92 -32.57
C GLY A 292 -1.29 27.89 -33.10
N PHE A 293 -1.85 27.02 -32.25
CA PHE A 293 -2.90 26.08 -32.65
C PHE A 293 -4.23 26.81 -32.95
N ALA A 294 -4.85 26.47 -34.08
CA ALA A 294 -6.11 27.06 -34.53
C ALA A 294 -7.33 26.44 -33.82
N ASP A 295 -7.67 26.94 -32.64
CA ASP A 295 -8.79 26.48 -31.81
C ASP A 295 -10.12 27.22 -32.06
N GLY A 296 -10.26 27.85 -33.24
CA GLY A 296 -11.45 28.65 -33.60
C GLY A 296 -12.75 27.84 -33.62
N ALA A 297 -12.66 26.54 -33.90
CA ALA A 297 -13.80 25.61 -33.91
C ALA A 297 -14.12 25.01 -32.53
N TRP A 298 -13.31 25.28 -31.50
CA TRP A 298 -13.53 24.73 -30.16
C TRP A 298 -14.59 25.53 -29.39
N HIS A 299 -15.32 24.85 -28.52
CA HIS A 299 -16.35 25.47 -27.70
C HIS A 299 -15.74 26.14 -26.48
N ARG A 300 -16.36 27.19 -25.96
CA ARG A 300 -16.01 27.70 -24.62
C ARG A 300 -16.44 26.68 -23.57
N ALA A 301 -15.62 26.50 -22.53
CA ALA A 301 -16.00 25.67 -21.39
C ALA A 301 -17.12 26.34 -20.58
N ASN A 302 -18.03 25.53 -20.04
CA ASN A 302 -19.02 26.00 -19.08
C ASN A 302 -18.36 26.14 -17.71
N VAL A 303 -18.81 27.13 -16.93
CA VAL A 303 -18.27 27.42 -15.59
C VAL A 303 -19.30 27.14 -14.50
N ARG A 304 -18.82 26.63 -13.37
CA ARG A 304 -19.58 26.47 -12.11
C ARG A 304 -18.80 27.07 -10.94
N SER A 305 -19.52 27.62 -9.97
CA SER A 305 -18.88 28.17 -8.77
C SER A 305 -18.16 27.07 -7.99
N LEU A 306 -17.10 27.47 -7.28
CA LEU A 306 -16.33 26.55 -6.43
C LEU A 306 -17.19 25.90 -5.33
N GLY A 307 -18.26 26.58 -4.86
CA GLY A 307 -19.12 26.13 -3.76
C GLY A 307 -18.37 26.05 -2.43
N GLU A 308 -18.96 25.42 -1.41
CA GLU A 308 -18.33 25.17 -0.10
C GLU A 308 -17.89 23.70 0.10
N ALA A 309 -18.49 22.77 -0.66
CA ALA A 309 -18.22 21.33 -0.61
C ALA A 309 -17.96 20.77 -2.02
N PRO A 310 -17.28 19.62 -2.16
CA PRO A 310 -16.57 18.87 -1.10
C PRO A 310 -15.32 19.62 -0.61
N ALA A 311 -14.69 19.13 0.46
CA ALA A 311 -13.39 19.65 0.89
C ALA A 311 -12.34 19.47 -0.21
N LEU A 312 -11.46 20.45 -0.38
CA LEU A 312 -10.32 20.37 -1.31
C LEU A 312 -9.05 20.33 -0.48
N GLU A 313 -8.26 19.28 -0.66
CA GLU A 313 -7.07 19.05 0.17
C GLU A 313 -5.89 18.56 -0.67
N ALA A 314 -4.68 18.87 -0.24
CA ALA A 314 -3.48 18.33 -0.88
C ALA A 314 -3.42 16.79 -0.77
N HIS A 315 -3.05 16.12 -1.86
CA HIS A 315 -2.83 14.68 -1.85
C HIS A 315 -1.62 14.31 -0.96
N ARG A 316 -1.81 13.32 -0.08
CA ARG A 316 -0.90 12.97 1.02
C ARG A 316 -0.12 11.67 0.80
N GLY A 317 -0.41 10.99 -0.30
CA GLY A 317 0.12 9.66 -0.62
C GLY A 317 0.98 9.67 -1.88
N PRO A 318 1.69 8.55 -2.13
CA PRO A 318 2.44 8.38 -3.36
C PRO A 318 1.48 8.39 -4.56
N PRO A 319 1.86 9.03 -5.68
CA PRO A 319 1.06 9.00 -6.89
C PRO A 319 1.10 7.64 -7.58
N VAL A 320 0.11 7.35 -8.41
CA VAL A 320 0.18 6.23 -9.35
C VAL A 320 1.14 6.60 -10.49
N ARG A 321 2.07 5.71 -10.84
CA ARG A 321 3.07 5.93 -11.92
C ARG A 321 3.24 4.71 -12.82
N ARG A 322 3.96 4.91 -13.93
CA ARG A 322 4.56 3.82 -14.73
C ARG A 322 5.82 3.37 -14.01
N LEU A 323 5.82 2.14 -13.51
CA LEU A 323 6.83 1.63 -12.59
C LEU A 323 7.87 0.73 -13.28
N GLU A 324 7.48 0.02 -14.35
CA GLU A 324 8.35 -0.93 -15.06
C GLU A 324 7.80 -1.22 -16.45
N GLU A 325 8.69 -1.55 -17.40
CA GLU A 325 8.30 -2.03 -18.73
C GLU A 325 8.69 -3.52 -18.86
N LEU A 326 7.73 -4.35 -19.28
CA LEU A 326 7.88 -5.80 -19.50
C LEU A 326 7.81 -6.11 -20.99
N ARG A 327 8.86 -6.77 -21.50
CA ARG A 327 8.83 -7.37 -22.84
C ARG A 327 8.20 -8.75 -22.75
N PRO A 328 7.34 -9.14 -23.70
CA PRO A 328 6.83 -10.51 -23.78
C PRO A 328 7.95 -11.53 -23.82
N ILE A 329 7.81 -12.61 -23.06
CA ILE A 329 8.75 -13.74 -23.05
C ILE A 329 8.38 -14.81 -24.08
N ASP A 330 7.13 -14.83 -24.53
CA ASP A 330 6.63 -15.72 -25.57
C ASP A 330 5.52 -15.05 -26.41
N ARG A 331 5.34 -15.52 -27.65
CA ARG A 331 4.27 -15.13 -28.58
C ARG A 331 3.87 -16.32 -29.44
N TRP A 332 2.57 -16.53 -29.63
CA TRP A 332 2.06 -17.50 -30.60
C TRP A 332 0.84 -16.99 -31.35
N GLN A 333 0.60 -17.56 -32.53
CA GLN A 333 -0.63 -17.36 -33.26
C GLN A 333 -1.62 -18.46 -32.87
N GLN A 334 -2.69 -18.09 -32.16
CA GLN A 334 -3.70 -19.05 -31.68
C GLN A 334 -4.54 -19.59 -32.84
N ARG A 335 -4.89 -18.70 -33.77
CA ARG A 335 -5.54 -19.01 -35.06
C ARG A 335 -5.25 -17.87 -36.03
N PRO A 336 -5.48 -18.02 -37.35
CA PRO A 336 -5.14 -16.97 -38.31
C PRO A 336 -5.66 -15.59 -37.90
N GLY A 337 -4.76 -14.63 -37.72
CA GLY A 337 -5.07 -13.24 -37.33
C GLY A 337 -5.33 -13.01 -35.83
N VAL A 338 -5.14 -14.02 -34.97
CA VAL A 338 -5.25 -13.91 -33.50
C VAL A 338 -3.93 -14.29 -32.86
N TRP A 339 -3.31 -13.32 -32.19
CA TRP A 339 -1.99 -13.47 -31.57
C TRP A 339 -2.10 -13.33 -30.07
N ILE A 340 -1.40 -14.18 -29.31
CA ILE A 340 -1.28 -14.06 -27.86
C ILE A 340 0.17 -13.77 -27.51
N TYR A 341 0.37 -12.85 -26.57
CA TYR A 341 1.65 -12.55 -25.94
C TYR A 341 1.59 -12.95 -24.47
N ASP A 342 2.68 -13.54 -23.96
CA ASP A 342 2.88 -13.82 -22.54
C ASP A 342 3.96 -12.87 -22.00
N LEU A 343 3.60 -12.02 -21.03
CA LEU A 343 4.55 -11.14 -20.35
C LEU A 343 5.44 -11.87 -19.33
N GLY A 344 5.11 -13.12 -19.00
CA GLY A 344 5.81 -13.93 -18.01
C GLY A 344 5.52 -13.55 -16.55
N GLN A 345 4.68 -12.53 -16.33
CA GLN A 345 4.34 -12.01 -15.02
C GLN A 345 2.93 -11.40 -15.06
N ASN A 346 2.07 -11.82 -14.12
CA ASN A 346 0.78 -11.18 -13.89
C ASN A 346 1.00 -9.83 -13.18
N VAL A 347 0.50 -8.75 -13.76
CA VAL A 347 0.70 -7.36 -13.31
C VAL A 347 -0.58 -6.55 -13.44
N ALA A 348 -0.64 -5.41 -12.75
CA ALA A 348 -1.61 -4.37 -13.05
C ALA A 348 -0.95 -3.26 -13.88
N GLY A 349 -1.62 -2.81 -14.93
CA GLY A 349 -1.02 -1.89 -15.87
C GLY A 349 -1.78 -1.76 -17.17
N ARG A 350 -1.07 -1.49 -18.26
CA ARG A 350 -1.62 -1.41 -19.61
C ARG A 350 -0.59 -1.85 -20.63
N VAL A 351 -0.98 -1.92 -21.90
CA VAL A 351 -0.08 -2.27 -23.00
C VAL A 351 0.25 -1.04 -23.83
N ARG A 352 1.54 -0.89 -24.17
CA ARG A 352 1.98 -0.02 -25.26
C ARG A 352 2.18 -0.87 -26.51
N ILE A 353 1.60 -0.43 -27.63
CA ILE A 353 1.80 -1.06 -28.95
C ILE A 353 2.68 -0.22 -29.87
N ARG A 354 3.35 -0.89 -30.82
CA ARG A 354 4.02 -0.27 -31.97
C ARG A 354 3.45 -0.86 -33.25
N ILE A 355 2.76 -0.05 -34.05
CA ILE A 355 1.95 -0.52 -35.18
C ILE A 355 2.24 0.27 -36.45
N THR A 356 2.23 -0.42 -37.60
CA THR A 356 2.13 0.19 -38.93
C THR A 356 0.92 -0.42 -39.62
N ALA A 357 -0.11 0.38 -39.94
CA ALA A 357 -1.35 -0.12 -40.51
C ALA A 357 -2.06 0.94 -41.37
N PRO A 358 -2.82 0.53 -42.40
CA PRO A 358 -3.63 1.48 -43.17
C PRO A 358 -4.57 2.29 -42.29
N ALA A 359 -4.81 3.54 -42.67
CA ALA A 359 -5.73 4.43 -41.97
C ALA A 359 -7.12 3.78 -41.81
N GLY A 360 -7.70 3.87 -40.61
CA GLY A 360 -8.98 3.24 -40.28
C GLY A 360 -8.88 1.76 -39.88
N THR A 361 -7.68 1.17 -39.88
CA THR A 361 -7.49 -0.19 -39.34
C THR A 361 -7.65 -0.18 -37.82
N THR A 362 -8.62 -0.92 -37.30
CA THR A 362 -8.83 -1.07 -35.86
C THR A 362 -8.21 -2.37 -35.34
N VAL A 363 -7.27 -2.24 -34.39
CA VAL A 363 -6.72 -3.35 -33.62
C VAL A 363 -7.45 -3.44 -32.28
N ARG A 364 -7.79 -4.66 -31.89
CA ARG A 364 -8.38 -4.99 -30.59
C ARG A 364 -7.38 -5.75 -29.72
N ILE A 365 -7.23 -5.28 -28.49
CA ILE A 365 -6.26 -5.74 -27.49
C ILE A 365 -7.04 -6.20 -26.26
N ARG A 366 -7.11 -7.51 -26.01
CA ARG A 366 -7.76 -8.07 -24.80
C ARG A 366 -6.72 -8.51 -23.79
N HIS A 367 -7.05 -8.38 -22.51
CA HIS A 367 -6.17 -8.67 -21.40
C HIS A 367 -6.73 -9.84 -20.57
N GLY A 368 -5.87 -10.72 -20.07
CA GLY A 368 -6.27 -11.83 -19.20
C GLY A 368 -5.13 -12.33 -18.33
N GLU A 369 -5.48 -12.90 -17.18
CA GLU A 369 -4.50 -13.40 -16.20
C GLU A 369 -3.98 -14.81 -16.56
N MET A 370 -4.77 -15.60 -17.28
CA MET A 370 -4.50 -17.01 -17.57
C MET A 370 -4.78 -17.34 -19.05
N VAL A 371 -4.25 -18.48 -19.49
CA VAL A 371 -4.62 -19.12 -20.76
C VAL A 371 -5.13 -20.54 -20.50
N THR A 372 -6.03 -21.02 -21.37
CA THR A 372 -6.55 -22.39 -21.33
C THR A 372 -5.45 -23.40 -21.71
N PRO A 373 -5.65 -24.71 -21.48
CA PRO A 373 -4.73 -25.73 -22.00
C PRO A 373 -4.57 -25.70 -23.53
N ALA A 374 -5.59 -25.20 -24.25
CA ALA A 374 -5.54 -24.97 -25.69
C ALA A 374 -4.80 -23.67 -26.07
N ARG A 375 -4.23 -22.95 -25.09
CA ARG A 375 -3.55 -21.66 -25.22
C ARG A 375 -4.45 -20.51 -25.71
N ASP A 376 -5.76 -20.60 -25.48
CA ASP A 376 -6.67 -19.46 -25.65
C ASP A 376 -6.62 -18.53 -24.43
N LEU A 377 -6.82 -17.22 -24.64
CA LEU A 377 -6.96 -16.26 -23.54
C LEU A 377 -8.18 -16.61 -22.68
N TYR A 378 -7.98 -16.77 -21.37
CA TYR A 378 -9.06 -17.00 -20.41
C TYR A 378 -9.50 -15.67 -19.78
N VAL A 379 -10.79 -15.36 -19.89
CA VAL A 379 -11.37 -14.07 -19.44
C VAL A 379 -12.63 -14.21 -18.61
N ASP A 380 -13.12 -15.43 -18.36
CA ASP A 380 -14.40 -15.63 -17.66
C ASP A 380 -14.36 -15.09 -16.23
N ASN A 381 -13.19 -15.15 -15.57
CA ASN A 381 -13.01 -14.62 -14.21
C ASN A 381 -13.00 -13.08 -14.14
N LEU A 382 -12.95 -12.38 -15.28
CA LEU A 382 -13.07 -10.92 -15.33
C LEU A 382 -14.52 -10.46 -15.15
N ARG A 383 -15.48 -11.40 -15.22
CA ARG A 383 -16.93 -11.16 -15.08
C ARG A 383 -17.41 -10.12 -16.09
N SER A 384 -17.97 -8.99 -15.63
CA SER A 384 -18.45 -7.94 -16.53
C SER A 384 -17.36 -6.96 -16.99
N ALA A 385 -16.14 -7.03 -16.42
CA ALA A 385 -15.02 -6.22 -16.87
C ALA A 385 -14.52 -6.71 -18.24
N LEU A 386 -14.74 -5.89 -19.27
CA LEU A 386 -14.38 -6.22 -20.64
C LEU A 386 -12.86 -6.23 -20.86
N SER A 387 -12.10 -5.41 -20.11
CA SER A 387 -10.63 -5.31 -20.15
C SER A 387 -10.05 -5.31 -21.58
N THR A 388 -10.67 -4.54 -22.47
CA THR A 388 -10.36 -4.52 -23.90
C THR A 388 -10.10 -3.11 -24.39
N ASP A 389 -8.96 -2.93 -25.02
CA ASP A 389 -8.56 -1.68 -25.65
C ASP A 389 -8.73 -1.78 -27.19
N LEU A 390 -9.17 -0.69 -27.81
CA LEU A 390 -9.37 -0.57 -29.26
C LEU A 390 -8.56 0.62 -29.77
N TYR A 391 -7.70 0.38 -30.75
CA TYR A 391 -6.89 1.41 -31.40
C TYR A 391 -7.17 1.44 -32.90
N THR A 392 -7.58 2.59 -33.42
CA THR A 392 -7.74 2.81 -34.87
C THR A 392 -6.57 3.64 -35.39
N ALA A 393 -5.80 3.08 -36.33
CA ALA A 393 -4.61 3.70 -36.91
C ALA A 393 -4.95 4.88 -37.83
N ARG A 394 -4.05 5.87 -37.90
CA ARG A 394 -4.23 7.06 -38.75
C ARG A 394 -3.51 6.94 -40.10
N GLY A 395 -2.59 5.99 -40.27
CA GLY A 395 -1.99 5.71 -41.58
C GLY A 395 -0.71 4.89 -41.55
N ASP A 396 -0.02 4.84 -42.70
CA ASP A 396 1.06 3.88 -42.97
C ASP A 396 2.41 4.19 -42.30
N ALA A 397 2.48 5.19 -41.42
CA ALA A 397 3.67 5.45 -40.61
C ALA A 397 3.66 4.55 -39.36
N GLU A 398 4.82 4.31 -38.76
CA GLU A 398 4.85 3.64 -37.46
C GLU A 398 4.22 4.55 -36.40
N GLU A 399 3.28 4.00 -35.65
CA GLU A 399 2.55 4.65 -34.57
C GLU A 399 2.85 3.93 -33.25
N VAL A 400 3.08 4.70 -32.18
CA VAL A 400 3.23 4.19 -30.83
C VAL A 400 2.05 4.66 -30.00
N TRP A 401 1.32 3.72 -29.43
CA TRP A 401 0.11 4.02 -28.67
C TRP A 401 0.06 3.27 -27.35
N GLU A 402 -0.44 3.94 -26.33
CA GLU A 402 -0.68 3.44 -24.97
C GLU A 402 -1.98 4.10 -24.48
N PRO A 403 -2.94 3.36 -23.92
CA PRO A 403 -4.20 3.95 -23.46
C PRO A 403 -3.93 4.87 -22.27
N ARG A 404 -4.74 5.92 -22.07
CA ARG A 404 -4.44 6.98 -21.08
C ARG A 404 -5.18 6.83 -19.76
N PHE A 405 -6.45 6.42 -19.79
CA PHE A 405 -7.35 6.50 -18.63
C PHE A 405 -7.89 5.14 -18.16
N THR A 406 -7.19 4.06 -18.48
CA THR A 406 -7.55 2.71 -18.03
C THR A 406 -6.32 1.90 -17.60
N PHE A 407 -6.58 0.82 -16.86
CA PHE A 407 -5.61 -0.20 -16.51
C PHE A 407 -6.34 -1.55 -16.38
N HIS A 408 -5.57 -2.63 -16.49
CA HIS A 408 -6.02 -4.02 -16.45
C HIS A 408 -5.10 -4.83 -15.53
N GLY A 409 -5.60 -5.93 -14.97
CA GLY A 409 -4.76 -6.96 -14.36
C GLY A 409 -4.58 -8.13 -15.32
N PHE A 410 -3.35 -8.45 -15.70
CA PHE A 410 -3.07 -9.41 -16.77
C PHE A 410 -1.62 -9.91 -16.77
N GLN A 411 -1.45 -11.10 -17.33
CA GLN A 411 -0.17 -11.63 -17.79
C GLN A 411 -0.15 -11.78 -19.32
N TYR A 412 -1.32 -12.08 -19.91
CA TYR A 412 -1.47 -12.40 -21.31
C TYR A 412 -2.25 -11.32 -22.06
N VAL A 413 -1.85 -11.09 -23.31
CA VAL A 413 -2.44 -10.08 -24.19
C VAL A 413 -2.84 -10.74 -25.51
N GLU A 414 -4.12 -10.66 -25.88
CA GLU A 414 -4.60 -11.07 -27.19
C GLU A 414 -4.69 -9.86 -28.14
N ILE A 415 -4.07 -9.97 -29.31
CA ILE A 415 -4.12 -9.00 -30.39
C ILE A 415 -4.92 -9.57 -31.57
N THR A 416 -5.92 -8.81 -32.04
CA THR A 416 -6.73 -9.12 -33.22
C THR A 416 -6.92 -7.89 -34.10
N GLY A 417 -7.15 -8.08 -35.41
CA GLY A 417 -7.28 -6.97 -36.36
C GLY A 417 -5.95 -6.36 -36.83
N TRP A 418 -4.82 -6.96 -36.45
CA TRP A 418 -3.49 -6.53 -36.88
C TRP A 418 -3.22 -6.95 -38.34
N PRO A 419 -2.66 -6.09 -39.20
CA PRO A 419 -2.28 -6.47 -40.55
C PRO A 419 -1.03 -7.38 -40.53
N GLY A 420 -1.24 -8.69 -40.76
CA GLY A 420 -0.15 -9.66 -40.82
C GLY A 420 0.34 -10.16 -39.45
N ASP A 421 1.64 -10.41 -39.33
CA ASP A 421 2.29 -10.78 -38.05
C ASP A 421 2.74 -9.49 -37.32
N PRO A 422 2.28 -9.23 -36.09
CA PRO A 422 2.70 -8.08 -35.31
C PRO A 422 4.18 -8.10 -34.91
N GLY A 423 4.86 -9.25 -34.89
CA GLY A 423 6.25 -9.34 -34.46
C GLY A 423 6.44 -9.28 -32.94
N ALA A 424 7.66 -9.52 -32.44
CA ALA A 424 7.87 -9.69 -31.00
C ALA A 424 7.85 -8.37 -30.22
N ASP A 425 8.30 -7.29 -30.84
CA ASP A 425 8.42 -5.96 -30.21
C ASP A 425 7.14 -5.11 -30.34
N ALA A 426 6.06 -5.65 -30.91
CA ALA A 426 4.80 -4.91 -31.08
C ALA A 426 4.07 -4.63 -29.77
N VAL A 427 4.35 -5.39 -28.70
CA VAL A 427 3.68 -5.28 -27.39
C VAL A 427 4.72 -5.04 -26.32
N THR A 428 4.48 -4.04 -25.46
CA THR A 428 5.20 -3.88 -24.18
C THR A 428 4.19 -3.73 -23.05
N GLY A 429 4.30 -4.54 -22.00
CA GLY A 429 3.54 -4.37 -20.78
C GLY A 429 4.08 -3.20 -19.96
N ILE A 430 3.23 -2.28 -19.55
CA ILE A 430 3.59 -1.13 -18.71
C ILE A 430 2.97 -1.35 -17.34
N VAL A 431 3.79 -1.73 -16.37
CA VAL A 431 3.36 -1.99 -15.00
C VAL A 431 3.08 -0.65 -14.31
N MET A 432 1.93 -0.54 -13.67
CA MET A 432 1.52 0.65 -12.94
C MET A 432 1.18 0.33 -11.49
N GLY A 433 1.12 1.35 -10.65
CA GLY A 433 0.73 1.28 -9.25
C GLY A 433 1.14 2.55 -8.51
N SER A 434 0.65 2.72 -7.28
CA SER A 434 1.13 3.75 -6.36
C SER A 434 2.61 3.55 -6.08
N ASP A 435 3.40 4.60 -6.26
CA ASP A 435 4.87 4.60 -6.17
C ASP A 435 5.35 4.61 -4.71
N CYS A 436 4.96 3.58 -3.95
CA CYS A 436 5.47 3.34 -2.60
C CYS A 436 6.96 2.97 -2.68
N PRO A 437 7.85 3.58 -1.88
CA PRO A 437 9.26 3.19 -1.85
C PRO A 437 9.43 1.75 -1.37
N PRO A 438 10.26 0.90 -2.02
CA PRO A 438 10.62 -0.41 -1.47
C PRO A 438 11.23 -0.28 -0.08
N ALA A 439 10.83 -1.14 0.86
CA ALA A 439 11.32 -1.13 2.23
C ALA A 439 11.84 -2.48 2.71
N GLY A 440 11.78 -3.54 1.90
CA GLY A 440 12.42 -4.78 2.27
C GLY A 440 12.79 -5.69 1.12
N SER A 441 13.71 -6.60 1.42
CA SER A 441 14.12 -7.68 0.53
C SER A 441 14.25 -8.96 1.34
N PHE A 442 14.06 -10.11 0.68
CA PHE A 442 14.15 -11.42 1.29
C PHE A 442 14.71 -12.45 0.30
N SER A 443 15.55 -13.37 0.80
CA SER A 443 16.00 -14.54 0.07
C SER A 443 16.34 -15.70 1.02
N CYS A 444 16.24 -16.93 0.55
CA CYS A 444 16.59 -18.13 1.30
C CYS A 444 17.04 -19.28 0.41
N SER A 445 17.44 -20.40 1.02
CA SER A 445 17.90 -21.59 0.32
C SER A 445 16.82 -22.36 -0.46
N HIS A 446 15.54 -22.05 -0.28
CA HIS A 446 14.43 -22.77 -0.92
C HIS A 446 13.82 -21.96 -2.08
N GLN A 447 14.08 -22.39 -3.32
CA GLN A 447 13.73 -21.62 -4.52
C GLN A 447 12.24 -21.29 -4.65
N LEU A 448 11.34 -22.22 -4.32
CA LEU A 448 9.90 -21.93 -4.37
C LEU A 448 9.45 -20.94 -3.30
N VAL A 449 10.18 -20.80 -2.19
CA VAL A 449 9.87 -19.79 -1.16
C VAL A 449 10.38 -18.41 -1.60
N ASN A 450 11.50 -18.35 -2.32
CA ASN A 450 11.92 -17.12 -3.01
C ASN A 450 10.88 -16.69 -4.05
N GLN A 451 10.34 -17.64 -4.82
CA GLN A 451 9.26 -17.36 -5.76
C GLN A 451 7.98 -16.92 -5.05
N LEU A 452 7.63 -17.52 -3.90
CA LEU A 452 6.50 -17.07 -3.07
C LEU A 452 6.67 -15.61 -2.65
N TYR A 453 7.86 -15.23 -2.16
CA TYR A 453 8.14 -13.84 -1.81
C TYR A 453 8.05 -12.90 -3.02
N ALA A 454 8.56 -13.30 -4.18
CA ALA A 454 8.41 -12.53 -5.42
C ALA A 454 6.93 -12.33 -5.80
N ASN A 455 6.11 -13.38 -5.68
CA ASN A 455 4.67 -13.32 -5.92
C ASN A 455 3.98 -12.35 -4.94
N ILE A 456 4.34 -12.37 -3.65
CA ILE A 456 3.83 -11.43 -2.63
C ILE A 456 4.10 -9.97 -3.04
N VAL A 457 5.35 -9.65 -3.38
CA VAL A 457 5.77 -8.30 -3.78
C VAL A 457 5.03 -7.84 -5.05
N ARG A 458 4.90 -8.74 -6.04
CA ARG A 458 4.19 -8.47 -7.30
C ARG A 458 2.70 -8.20 -7.06
N THR A 459 2.04 -9.04 -6.26
CA THR A 459 0.61 -8.89 -5.96
C THR A 459 0.29 -7.64 -5.16
N GLN A 460 1.13 -7.26 -4.19
CA GLN A 460 0.95 -6.00 -3.46
C GLN A 460 1.03 -4.80 -4.40
N ARG A 461 2.08 -4.74 -5.24
CA ARG A 461 2.25 -3.64 -6.20
C ARG A 461 1.10 -3.56 -7.19
N ALA A 462 0.58 -4.71 -7.66
CA ALA A 462 -0.56 -4.76 -8.56
C ALA A 462 -1.86 -4.22 -7.93
N ASN A 463 -1.98 -4.25 -6.61
CA ASN A 463 -3.20 -3.91 -5.88
C ASN A 463 -3.11 -2.61 -5.08
N TYR A 464 -1.99 -1.88 -5.16
CA TYR A 464 -1.85 -0.58 -4.50
C TYR A 464 -2.08 0.48 -5.57
N PHE A 465 -3.35 0.84 -5.79
CA PHE A 465 -3.79 1.84 -6.77
C PHE A 465 -4.68 2.85 -6.09
N GLU A 466 -4.08 3.91 -5.51
CA GLU A 466 -4.73 4.92 -4.64
C GLU A 466 -5.36 4.36 -3.35
N VAL A 467 -5.83 3.12 -3.35
CA VAL A 467 -6.39 2.35 -2.25
C VAL A 467 -5.83 0.91 -2.32
N PRO A 468 -5.76 0.16 -1.21
CA PRO A 468 -5.35 -1.24 -1.21
C PRO A 468 -6.50 -2.10 -1.77
N THR A 469 -6.51 -2.34 -3.07
CA THR A 469 -7.59 -3.08 -3.76
C THR A 469 -7.53 -4.57 -3.50
N ASP A 470 -8.66 -5.26 -3.47
CA ASP A 470 -8.70 -6.72 -3.41
C ASP A 470 -7.99 -7.38 -4.60
N CYS A 471 -8.36 -6.96 -5.82
CA CYS A 471 -7.82 -7.46 -7.07
C CYS A 471 -7.77 -6.35 -8.14
N PRO A 472 -6.91 -6.45 -9.18
CA PRO A 472 -6.73 -5.36 -10.15
C PRO A 472 -7.44 -5.55 -11.51
N GLN A 473 -8.09 -6.68 -11.75
CA GLN A 473 -8.53 -7.14 -13.07
C GLN A 473 -10.04 -7.11 -13.29
N ARG A 474 -10.85 -7.66 -12.36
CA ARG A 474 -12.29 -7.84 -12.59
C ARG A 474 -13.07 -6.56 -12.27
N ASP A 475 -14.38 -6.62 -12.41
CA ASP A 475 -15.36 -5.60 -12.05
C ASP A 475 -15.50 -5.43 -10.52
N GLU A 476 -14.40 -5.12 -9.84
CA GLU A 476 -14.35 -4.95 -8.38
C GLU A 476 -13.36 -3.85 -8.01
N ARG A 477 -12.09 -4.21 -7.77
CA ARG A 477 -10.96 -3.29 -7.55
C ARG A 477 -11.24 -2.30 -6.43
N MET A 478 -11.73 -2.81 -5.29
CA MET A 478 -12.20 -1.99 -4.17
C MET A 478 -11.27 -2.09 -2.98
N GLY A 479 -11.21 -1.03 -2.18
CA GLY A 479 -10.44 -0.99 -0.93
C GLY A 479 -11.02 -1.85 0.18
N TRP A 480 -11.05 -3.17 0.00
CA TRP A 480 -11.62 -4.14 0.93
C TRP A 480 -10.85 -4.17 2.25
N THR A 481 -11.58 -3.96 3.34
CA THR A 481 -10.99 -3.74 4.66
C THR A 481 -10.46 -5.04 5.28
N GLY A 482 -11.14 -6.16 5.06
CA GLY A 482 -10.73 -7.49 5.54
C GLY A 482 -9.41 -7.95 4.95
N ASP A 483 -9.23 -7.73 3.65
CA ASP A 483 -8.00 -7.99 2.91
C ASP A 483 -6.87 -7.12 3.43
N ALA A 484 -7.10 -5.81 3.53
CA ALA A 484 -6.10 -4.84 3.98
C ALA A 484 -5.59 -5.20 5.39
N GLN A 485 -6.47 -5.55 6.32
CA GLN A 485 -6.05 -5.91 7.69
C GLN A 485 -5.37 -7.27 7.77
N ALA A 486 -5.76 -8.25 6.95
CA ALA A 486 -5.09 -9.55 6.92
C ALA A 486 -3.64 -9.43 6.43
N TYR A 487 -3.38 -8.47 5.54
CA TYR A 487 -2.10 -8.32 4.87
C TYR A 487 -1.19 -7.19 5.42
N ILE A 488 -1.73 -6.24 6.20
CA ILE A 488 -1.04 -5.00 6.62
C ILE A 488 0.36 -5.24 7.20
N ARG A 489 0.54 -6.31 7.97
CA ARG A 489 1.82 -6.61 8.60
C ARG A 489 2.87 -7.14 7.61
N THR A 490 2.45 -7.80 6.54
CA THR A 490 3.34 -8.10 5.39
C THR A 490 3.59 -6.86 4.56
N ALA A 491 2.58 -6.02 4.33
CA ALA A 491 2.69 -4.83 3.48
C ALA A 491 3.79 -3.86 3.92
N VAL A 492 3.94 -3.67 5.24
CA VAL A 492 5.00 -2.86 5.84
C VAL A 492 6.39 -3.50 5.78
N CYS A 493 6.50 -4.81 5.55
CA CYS A 493 7.80 -5.48 5.39
C CYS A 493 8.39 -5.28 4.00
N THR A 494 7.55 -5.12 2.97
CA THR A 494 7.94 -5.05 1.56
C THR A 494 8.13 -3.62 1.06
N TYR A 495 7.26 -2.69 1.46
CA TYR A 495 7.25 -1.29 1.02
C TYR A 495 7.02 -0.33 2.19
N ASP A 496 7.54 0.90 2.06
CA ASP A 496 7.19 2.01 2.94
C ASP A 496 5.82 2.52 2.52
N ILE A 497 4.82 2.13 3.31
CA ILE A 497 3.40 2.39 3.05
C ILE A 497 2.83 3.46 4.00
N ALA A 498 3.66 4.17 4.75
CA ALA A 498 3.22 5.14 5.75
C ALA A 498 2.34 6.25 5.14
N ALA A 499 2.79 6.87 4.04
CA ALA A 499 2.03 7.90 3.33
C ALA A 499 0.76 7.33 2.66
N PHE A 500 0.86 6.15 2.05
CA PHE A 500 -0.27 5.46 1.39
C PHE A 500 -1.40 5.15 2.39
N PHE A 501 -1.07 4.56 3.54
CA PHE A 501 -2.06 4.27 4.58
C PHE A 501 -2.50 5.51 5.36
N THR A 502 -1.69 6.58 5.43
CA THR A 502 -2.17 7.87 5.96
C THR A 502 -3.37 8.39 5.16
N LYS A 503 -3.28 8.29 3.83
CA LYS A 503 -4.39 8.62 2.93
C LYS A 503 -5.55 7.64 3.11
N TRP A 504 -5.31 6.33 3.03
CA TRP A 504 -6.40 5.34 3.09
C TRP A 504 -7.13 5.29 4.45
N LEU A 505 -6.43 5.51 5.57
CA LEU A 505 -7.07 5.63 6.88
C LEU A 505 -7.96 6.88 7.00
N GLN A 506 -7.71 7.93 6.21
CA GLN A 506 -8.67 9.02 6.07
C GLN A 506 -9.92 8.56 5.30
N ASP A 507 -9.76 7.82 4.21
CA ASP A 507 -10.90 7.26 3.47
C ASP A 507 -11.76 6.35 4.34
N LEU A 508 -11.12 5.53 5.19
CA LEU A 508 -11.81 4.64 6.12
C LEU A 508 -12.62 5.42 7.18
N ARG A 509 -12.08 6.54 7.68
CA ARG A 509 -12.81 7.44 8.61
C ARG A 509 -13.97 8.14 7.93
N ASP A 510 -13.75 8.65 6.73
CA ASP A 510 -14.78 9.33 5.93
C ASP A 510 -15.94 8.39 5.60
N SER A 511 -15.63 7.11 5.46
CA SER A 511 -16.60 6.08 5.12
C SER A 511 -17.29 5.45 6.35
N GLN A 512 -16.90 5.83 7.57
CA GLN A 512 -17.49 5.30 8.80
C GLN A 512 -18.93 5.81 8.96
N SER A 513 -19.90 4.90 9.09
CA SER A 513 -21.33 5.25 9.19
C SER A 513 -21.59 6.14 10.42
N PRO A 514 -22.68 6.95 10.45
CA PRO A 514 -23.06 7.73 11.63
C PRO A 514 -23.20 6.93 12.93
N GLU A 515 -23.58 5.65 12.83
CA GLU A 515 -23.70 4.72 13.97
C GLU A 515 -22.35 4.25 14.53
N GLY A 516 -21.24 4.51 13.83
CA GLY A 516 -19.89 4.11 14.21
C GLY A 516 -19.39 2.84 13.54
N CYS A 517 -20.16 2.28 12.60
CA CYS A 517 -19.77 1.09 11.85
C CYS A 517 -18.74 1.47 10.78
N PHE A 518 -17.59 0.78 10.74
CA PHE A 518 -16.71 0.85 9.56
C PHE A 518 -17.31 0.01 8.43
N PRO A 519 -17.14 0.40 7.16
CA PRO A 519 -17.67 -0.35 6.01
C PRO A 519 -16.79 -1.56 5.64
N ASN A 520 -17.32 -2.41 4.76
CA ASN A 520 -16.57 -3.52 4.16
C ASN A 520 -15.54 -3.06 3.11
N VAL A 521 -15.73 -1.87 2.51
CA VAL A 521 -14.81 -1.23 1.57
C VAL A 521 -14.64 0.25 1.87
N ALA A 522 -13.42 0.77 1.73
CA ALA A 522 -13.10 2.19 1.89
C ALA A 522 -12.28 2.69 0.68
N PRO A 523 -12.72 3.74 -0.05
CA PRO A 523 -13.95 4.53 0.15
C PRO A 523 -15.24 3.72 0.06
N ALA A 524 -16.25 4.06 0.87
CA ALA A 524 -17.60 3.50 0.74
C ALA A 524 -18.19 3.91 -0.61
N ILE A 525 -18.82 2.95 -1.30
CA ILE A 525 -19.35 3.14 -2.66
C ILE A 525 -20.86 3.43 -2.57
N PRO A 526 -21.32 4.64 -2.95
CA PRO A 526 -22.73 5.00 -2.84
C PRO A 526 -23.67 4.06 -3.61
N GLY A 527 -24.67 3.51 -2.92
CA GLY A 527 -25.69 2.66 -3.54
C GLY A 527 -25.25 1.23 -3.84
N LEU A 528 -24.09 0.77 -3.36
CA LEU A 528 -23.64 -0.63 -3.46
C LEU A 528 -24.21 -1.48 -2.30
N GLY A 529 -25.52 -1.39 -2.07
CA GLY A 529 -26.24 -2.10 -1.00
C GLY A 529 -25.94 -1.63 0.44
N GLU A 530 -26.92 -1.72 1.34
CA GLU A 530 -26.76 -1.29 2.74
C GLU A 530 -25.74 -2.14 3.52
N TRP A 531 -25.61 -3.42 3.17
CA TRP A 531 -24.73 -4.35 3.86
C TRP A 531 -23.24 -4.03 3.63
N MET A 532 -22.87 -3.43 2.49
CA MET A 532 -21.48 -2.98 2.25
C MET A 532 -21.07 -1.82 3.17
N ALA A 533 -22.04 -1.02 3.61
CA ALA A 533 -21.82 0.06 4.57
C ALA A 533 -21.72 -0.44 6.02
N LYS A 534 -22.03 -1.72 6.28
CA LYS A 534 -21.98 -2.34 7.61
C LYS A 534 -20.89 -3.41 7.62
N GLY A 535 -19.69 -3.02 8.02
CA GLY A 535 -18.51 -3.89 8.01
C GLY A 535 -18.69 -5.14 8.87
N ASP A 536 -18.37 -6.28 8.28
CA ASP A 536 -18.41 -7.57 8.94
C ASP A 536 -17.23 -7.70 9.92
N ALA A 537 -17.32 -8.66 10.85
CA ALA A 537 -16.18 -9.00 11.71
C ALA A 537 -14.97 -9.45 10.89
N ALA A 538 -13.77 -8.98 11.24
CA ALA A 538 -12.52 -9.04 10.48
C ALA A 538 -12.41 -8.05 9.32
N TRP A 539 -13.50 -7.45 8.83
CA TRP A 539 -13.48 -6.38 7.82
C TRP A 539 -13.46 -5.02 8.49
N GLY A 540 -14.53 -4.66 9.20
CA GLY A 540 -14.62 -3.38 9.92
C GLY A 540 -13.51 -3.18 10.95
N ASP A 541 -12.98 -4.28 11.49
CA ASP A 541 -11.86 -4.29 12.44
C ASP A 541 -10.53 -3.80 11.85
N ALA A 542 -10.43 -3.62 10.52
CA ALA A 542 -9.32 -2.90 9.91
C ALA A 542 -9.09 -1.51 10.51
N GLY A 543 -10.18 -0.86 10.97
CA GLY A 543 -10.14 0.45 11.61
C GLY A 543 -9.47 0.48 12.99
N THR A 544 -9.23 -0.68 13.62
CA THR A 544 -8.43 -0.80 14.85
C THR A 544 -7.08 -1.50 14.59
N ILE A 545 -7.05 -2.49 13.71
CA ILE A 545 -5.85 -3.31 13.42
C ILE A 545 -4.80 -2.54 12.62
N CYS A 546 -5.20 -1.88 11.53
CA CYS A 546 -4.28 -1.13 10.68
C CYS A 546 -3.57 0.00 11.43
N PRO A 547 -4.26 0.93 12.14
CA PRO A 547 -3.57 2.02 12.83
C PRO A 547 -2.61 1.55 13.93
N LEU A 548 -2.94 0.49 14.68
CA LEU A 548 -2.01 -0.04 15.68
C LEU A 548 -0.80 -0.72 15.05
N THR A 549 -0.99 -1.42 13.93
CA THR A 549 0.14 -2.03 13.20
C THR A 549 1.09 -0.97 12.65
N LEU A 550 0.54 0.09 12.04
CA LEU A 550 1.32 1.22 11.54
C LEU A 550 2.04 1.95 12.68
N TRP A 551 1.38 2.20 13.81
CA TRP A 551 2.04 2.79 14.98
C TRP A 551 3.19 1.91 15.50
N ARG A 552 3.02 0.58 15.58
CA ARG A 552 4.10 -0.31 16.00
C ARG A 552 5.31 -0.20 15.07
N VAL A 553 5.11 -0.11 13.76
CA VAL A 553 6.20 -0.14 12.78
C VAL A 553 6.84 1.23 12.55
N TYR A 554 6.02 2.27 12.45
CA TYR A 554 6.47 3.62 12.11
C TYR A 554 6.58 4.55 13.33
N GLY A 555 6.03 4.17 14.49
CA GLY A 555 6.06 5.02 15.70
C GLY A 555 5.12 6.23 15.63
N ASP A 556 4.23 6.31 14.63
CA ASP A 556 3.38 7.48 14.39
C ASP A 556 2.22 7.60 15.39
N ARG A 557 2.44 8.38 16.44
CA ARG A 557 1.41 8.65 17.46
C ARG A 557 0.30 9.57 16.95
N ASP A 558 0.58 10.44 15.99
CA ASP A 558 -0.40 11.41 15.46
C ASP A 558 -1.43 10.71 14.59
N GLN A 559 -1.00 9.80 13.73
CA GLN A 559 -1.92 9.00 12.93
C GLN A 559 -2.81 8.13 13.82
N LEU A 560 -2.24 7.52 14.87
CA LEU A 560 -3.02 6.78 15.86
C LEU A 560 -4.03 7.69 16.58
N ALA A 561 -3.62 8.90 16.99
CA ALA A 561 -4.50 9.88 17.60
C ALA A 561 -5.63 10.33 16.66
N ALA A 562 -5.34 10.49 15.38
CA ALA A 562 -6.32 10.86 14.35
C ALA A 562 -7.37 9.74 14.10
N MET A 563 -6.97 8.47 14.27
CA MET A 563 -7.86 7.31 14.17
C MET A 563 -8.65 7.01 15.45
N TYR A 564 -8.12 7.40 16.62
CA TYR A 564 -8.68 7.03 17.92
C TYR A 564 -10.19 7.31 18.07
N PRO A 565 -10.73 8.49 17.69
CA PRO A 565 -12.18 8.74 17.79
C PRO A 565 -13.01 7.75 16.97
N ALA A 566 -12.53 7.36 15.79
CA ALA A 566 -13.21 6.40 14.92
C ALA A 566 -13.14 4.98 15.51
N MET A 567 -12.02 4.61 16.13
CA MET A 567 -11.87 3.34 16.87
C MET A 567 -12.85 3.24 18.05
N VAL A 568 -13.00 4.31 18.83
CA VAL A 568 -13.99 4.40 19.93
C VAL A 568 -15.39 4.13 19.41
N ARG A 569 -15.78 4.80 18.32
CA ARG A 569 -17.10 4.65 17.71
C ARG A 569 -17.36 3.23 17.20
N TRP A 570 -16.33 2.56 16.67
CA TRP A 570 -16.41 1.16 16.24
C TRP A 570 -16.66 0.20 17.41
N VAL A 571 -15.83 0.28 18.46
CA VAL A 571 -15.99 -0.60 19.63
C VAL A 571 -17.31 -0.33 20.35
N ASP A 572 -17.72 0.93 20.46
CA ASP A 572 -19.01 1.27 21.05
C ASP A 572 -20.18 0.81 20.17
N TYR A 573 -20.05 0.82 18.84
CA TYR A 573 -21.03 0.21 17.92
C TYR A 573 -21.14 -1.30 18.17
N LEU A 574 -20.01 -2.02 18.14
CA LEU A 574 -19.97 -3.45 18.42
C LEU A 574 -20.60 -3.78 19.77
N HIS A 575 -20.26 -3.03 20.82
CA HIS A 575 -20.83 -3.20 22.17
C HIS A 575 -22.35 -3.04 22.18
N ARG A 576 -22.89 -2.03 21.51
CA ARG A 576 -24.36 -1.81 21.44
C ARG A 576 -25.08 -2.88 20.64
N THR A 577 -24.42 -3.47 19.64
CA THR A 577 -25.01 -4.51 18.78
C THR A 577 -24.80 -5.94 19.33
N ALA A 578 -23.90 -6.13 20.28
CA ALA A 578 -23.74 -7.40 20.98
C ALA A 578 -25.00 -7.70 21.81
N VAL A 579 -25.34 -8.99 21.99
CA VAL A 579 -26.50 -9.34 22.82
C VAL A 579 -26.23 -9.06 24.31
N GLN A 580 -27.25 -9.14 25.17
CA GLN A 580 -27.17 -8.84 26.62
C GLN A 580 -26.01 -9.53 27.36
N ASP A 581 -25.50 -10.64 26.81
CA ASP A 581 -24.42 -11.47 27.33
C ASP A 581 -23.03 -11.21 26.69
N LEU A 582 -22.89 -10.15 25.89
CA LEU A 582 -21.66 -9.72 25.19
C LEU A 582 -21.04 -10.72 24.19
N HIS A 583 -21.73 -11.82 23.86
CA HIS A 583 -21.45 -12.57 22.63
C HIS A 583 -22.22 -11.95 21.45
N VAL A 584 -21.66 -12.02 20.25
CA VAL A 584 -22.34 -11.51 19.05
C VAL A 584 -23.15 -12.66 18.43
N ARG A 585 -24.48 -12.51 18.35
CA ARG A 585 -25.34 -13.53 17.72
C ARG A 585 -25.39 -13.35 16.21
N TYR A 586 -25.32 -14.47 15.50
CA TYR A 586 -25.69 -14.54 14.09
C TYR A 586 -27.20 -14.30 13.95
N HIS A 587 -27.59 -13.07 13.58
CA HIS A 587 -28.93 -12.74 13.10
C HIS A 587 -28.81 -12.22 11.67
N ARG A 588 -29.67 -12.74 10.79
CA ARG A 588 -29.78 -12.32 9.38
C ARG A 588 -30.28 -10.87 9.22
N ASP A 589 -30.61 -10.21 10.33
CA ASP A 589 -31.26 -8.91 10.40
C ASP A 589 -30.31 -7.82 10.95
N GLY A 590 -29.01 -7.88 10.68
CA GLY A 590 -28.12 -6.76 11.04
C GLY A 590 -26.62 -6.93 10.85
N LEU A 591 -26.09 -8.15 10.78
CA LEU A 591 -24.67 -8.41 10.46
C LEU A 591 -24.64 -9.49 9.37
N THR A 592 -24.33 -9.06 8.14
CA THR A 592 -23.81 -10.01 7.15
C THR A 592 -22.45 -10.49 7.67
N VAL A 593 -22.04 -11.71 7.34
CA VAL A 593 -20.74 -12.25 7.78
C VAL A 593 -20.13 -13.08 6.67
N PHE A 594 -19.01 -12.61 6.12
CA PHE A 594 -18.14 -13.41 5.25
C PHE A 594 -17.57 -14.64 5.97
N GLY A 595 -17.30 -14.52 7.28
CA GLY A 595 -16.67 -15.57 8.07
C GLY A 595 -15.20 -15.76 7.71
N ASP A 596 -14.66 -16.96 7.93
CA ASP A 596 -13.30 -17.30 7.50
C ASP A 596 -13.28 -17.55 5.99
N TRP A 597 -13.30 -16.45 5.23
CA TRP A 597 -13.54 -16.42 3.80
C TRP A 597 -12.56 -17.31 3.05
N LEU A 598 -13.09 -18.16 2.16
CA LEU A 598 -12.31 -19.10 1.35
C LEU A 598 -11.50 -20.16 2.13
N GLN A 599 -11.95 -20.51 3.35
CA GLN A 599 -11.49 -21.71 4.06
C GLN A 599 -11.74 -23.00 3.24
N VAL A 600 -10.95 -24.05 3.51
CA VAL A 600 -10.93 -25.30 2.72
C VAL A 600 -11.58 -26.45 3.49
N ASP A 601 -12.67 -27.00 2.95
CA ASP A 601 -13.37 -28.19 3.46
C ASP A 601 -13.69 -28.13 4.97
N CYS A 602 -13.99 -26.94 5.48
CA CYS A 602 -14.44 -26.71 6.84
C CYS A 602 -15.37 -25.50 6.93
N TRP A 603 -16.05 -25.36 8.06
CA TRP A 603 -16.88 -24.19 8.35
C TRP A 603 -16.66 -23.67 9.78
N THR A 604 -15.88 -22.60 9.90
CA THR A 604 -15.66 -21.88 11.16
C THR A 604 -16.92 -21.07 11.52
N PRO A 605 -17.57 -21.32 12.67
CA PRO A 605 -18.81 -20.64 13.04
C PRO A 605 -18.63 -19.12 13.19
N PRO A 606 -19.42 -18.29 12.47
CA PRO A 606 -19.26 -16.84 12.51
C PRO A 606 -19.35 -16.22 13.90
N GLU A 607 -20.19 -16.77 14.80
CA GLU A 607 -20.30 -16.26 16.17
C GLU A 607 -18.98 -16.35 16.98
N VAL A 608 -18.11 -17.31 16.66
CA VAL A 608 -16.77 -17.44 17.23
C VAL A 608 -15.89 -16.29 16.71
N ILE A 609 -15.88 -16.09 15.39
CA ILE A 609 -15.10 -15.03 14.73
C ILE A 609 -15.52 -13.65 15.24
N MET A 610 -16.81 -13.35 15.20
CA MET A 610 -17.36 -12.04 15.59
C MET A 610 -17.02 -11.68 17.03
N THR A 611 -17.18 -12.63 17.96
CA THR A 611 -16.88 -12.39 19.38
C THR A 611 -15.37 -12.27 19.61
N ALA A 612 -14.56 -13.05 18.89
CA ALA A 612 -13.11 -12.97 18.95
C ALA A 612 -12.57 -11.61 18.46
N PHE A 613 -13.09 -11.11 17.32
CA PHE A 613 -12.70 -9.80 16.79
C PHE A 613 -13.25 -8.64 17.62
N PHE A 614 -14.45 -8.75 18.19
CA PHE A 614 -14.94 -7.74 19.15
C PHE A 614 -14.01 -7.62 20.36
N HIS A 615 -13.57 -8.75 20.93
CA HIS A 615 -12.55 -8.76 21.97
C HIS A 615 -11.24 -8.11 21.49
N HIS A 616 -10.76 -8.50 20.31
CA HIS A 616 -9.49 -8.00 19.77
C HIS A 616 -9.51 -6.49 19.51
N SER A 617 -10.54 -5.97 18.83
CA SER A 617 -10.73 -4.55 18.60
C SER A 617 -10.85 -3.76 19.90
N THR A 618 -11.53 -4.29 20.90
CA THR A 618 -11.61 -3.66 22.23
C THR A 618 -10.24 -3.62 22.91
N ARG A 619 -9.45 -4.70 22.81
CA ARG A 619 -8.08 -4.77 23.33
C ARG A 619 -7.18 -3.73 22.63
N LEU A 620 -7.24 -3.64 21.31
CA LEU A 620 -6.45 -2.69 20.53
C LEU A 620 -6.83 -1.23 20.82
N LEU A 621 -8.11 -0.95 21.06
CA LEU A 621 -8.56 0.37 21.50
C LEU A 621 -8.03 0.71 22.90
N ALA A 622 -8.04 -0.24 23.83
CA ALA A 622 -7.43 -0.05 25.15
C ALA A 622 -5.91 0.20 25.04
N ASP A 623 -5.21 -0.57 24.20
CA ASP A 623 -3.79 -0.33 23.90
C ASP A 623 -3.59 1.10 23.34
N ALA A 624 -4.42 1.54 22.39
CA ALA A 624 -4.35 2.89 21.83
C ALA A 624 -4.59 3.98 22.90
N ALA A 625 -5.55 3.76 23.78
CA ALA A 625 -5.85 4.67 24.87
C ALA A 625 -4.65 4.82 25.82
N GLU A 626 -3.99 3.72 26.19
CA GLU A 626 -2.77 3.72 27.00
C GLU A 626 -1.63 4.47 26.30
N ILE A 627 -1.38 4.14 25.02
CA ILE A 627 -0.36 4.80 24.19
C ILE A 627 -0.60 6.31 24.19
N LEU A 628 -1.84 6.76 23.99
CA LEU A 628 -2.22 8.17 23.90
C LEU A 628 -2.43 8.87 25.26
N GLY A 629 -2.21 8.18 26.38
CA GLY A 629 -2.37 8.76 27.73
C GLY A 629 -3.84 8.97 28.16
N LYS A 630 -4.79 8.28 27.52
CA LYS A 630 -6.22 8.33 27.83
C LYS A 630 -6.59 7.28 28.89
N THR A 631 -6.06 7.45 30.10
CA THR A 631 -6.12 6.44 31.17
C THR A 631 -7.53 5.97 31.54
N ALA A 632 -8.53 6.86 31.57
CA ALA A 632 -9.91 6.49 31.88
C ALA A 632 -10.52 5.57 30.81
N ASP A 633 -10.28 5.87 29.53
CA ASP A 633 -10.74 5.04 28.41
C ASP A 633 -10.00 3.69 28.41
N ALA A 634 -8.69 3.69 28.67
CA ALA A 634 -7.91 2.47 28.81
C ALA A 634 -8.54 1.52 29.83
N THR A 635 -8.81 2.00 31.05
CA THR A 635 -9.47 1.20 32.10
C THR A 635 -10.84 0.70 31.64
N ARG A 636 -11.70 1.58 31.11
CA ARG A 636 -13.05 1.23 30.62
C ARG A 636 -12.99 0.10 29.58
N TYR A 637 -12.09 0.21 28.60
CA TYR A 637 -12.01 -0.75 27.51
C TYR A 637 -11.29 -2.04 27.93
N ARG A 638 -10.35 -2.01 28.88
CA ARG A 638 -9.81 -3.23 29.52
C ARG A 638 -10.88 -4.01 30.28
N GLU A 639 -11.74 -3.32 31.04
CA GLU A 639 -12.85 -3.96 31.74
C GLU A 639 -13.85 -4.58 30.76
N LEU A 640 -14.18 -3.88 29.67
CA LEU A 640 -15.03 -4.44 28.62
C LEU A 640 -14.38 -5.66 27.96
N GLN A 641 -13.10 -5.55 27.58
CA GLN A 641 -12.32 -6.63 26.99
C GLN A 641 -12.34 -7.89 27.88
N ALA A 642 -12.12 -7.74 29.19
CA ALA A 642 -12.20 -8.84 30.14
C ALA A 642 -13.59 -9.50 30.18
N LYS A 643 -14.67 -8.71 30.14
CA LYS A 643 -16.05 -9.23 30.09
C LYS A 643 -16.32 -10.01 28.80
N ILE A 644 -15.84 -9.54 27.65
CA ILE A 644 -15.97 -10.23 26.37
C ILE A 644 -15.19 -11.55 26.39
N LYS A 645 -13.96 -11.58 26.96
CA LYS A 645 -13.18 -12.82 27.12
C LYS A 645 -13.96 -13.86 27.94
N LEU A 646 -14.57 -13.46 29.05
CA LEU A 646 -15.41 -14.36 29.86
C LEU A 646 -16.63 -14.88 29.09
N ALA A 647 -17.28 -14.01 28.29
CA ALA A 647 -18.38 -14.44 27.42
C ALA A 647 -17.91 -15.45 26.37
N PHE A 648 -16.78 -15.20 25.69
CA PHE A 648 -16.20 -16.13 24.73
C PHE A 648 -15.92 -17.50 25.36
N ILE A 649 -15.29 -17.52 26.54
CA ILE A 649 -14.97 -18.75 27.26
C ILE A 649 -16.26 -19.54 27.57
N ARG A 650 -17.27 -18.87 28.13
CA ARG A 650 -18.53 -19.52 28.51
C ARG A 650 -19.25 -20.14 27.31
N GLU A 651 -19.26 -19.45 26.17
CA GLU A 651 -20.02 -19.92 25.01
C GLU A 651 -19.26 -20.97 24.18
N PHE A 652 -17.96 -20.79 23.96
CA PHE A 652 -17.23 -21.50 22.90
C PHE A 652 -16.12 -22.43 23.40
N VAL A 653 -15.65 -22.27 24.64
CA VAL A 653 -14.53 -23.06 25.19
C VAL A 653 -15.07 -24.20 26.04
N ARG A 654 -14.58 -25.42 25.79
CA ARG A 654 -14.93 -26.62 26.57
C ARG A 654 -13.84 -26.95 27.60
N PRO A 655 -14.15 -27.69 28.66
CA PRO A 655 -13.18 -28.02 29.72
C PRO A 655 -11.95 -28.80 29.24
N ASP A 656 -12.06 -29.51 28.10
CA ASP A 656 -10.99 -30.27 27.47
C ASP A 656 -10.14 -29.45 26.48
N GLY A 657 -10.37 -28.13 26.40
CA GLY A 657 -9.65 -27.22 25.51
C GLY A 657 -10.22 -27.13 24.10
N ARG A 658 -11.33 -27.82 23.78
CA ARG A 658 -12.00 -27.62 22.49
C ARG A 658 -12.59 -26.22 22.37
N VAL A 659 -12.47 -25.64 21.18
CA VAL A 659 -13.09 -24.35 20.82
C VAL A 659 -14.06 -24.59 19.66
N ILE A 660 -15.36 -24.52 19.95
CA ILE A 660 -16.44 -24.84 19.01
C ILE A 660 -17.60 -23.84 19.13
N GLY A 661 -18.28 -23.58 18.01
CA GLY A 661 -19.42 -22.68 17.97
C GLY A 661 -20.73 -23.33 18.43
N LYS A 662 -21.82 -22.55 18.45
CA LYS A 662 -23.17 -23.08 18.73
C LYS A 662 -23.80 -23.69 17.48
N ARG A 663 -23.44 -23.18 16.30
CA ARG A 663 -23.98 -23.60 15.00
C ARG A 663 -23.25 -24.80 14.40
N SER A 664 -22.06 -25.13 14.90
CA SER A 664 -21.30 -26.30 14.49
C SER A 664 -20.37 -26.74 15.61
N GLU A 665 -20.34 -28.05 15.86
CA GLU A 665 -19.35 -28.69 16.73
C GLU A 665 -18.05 -29.04 15.97
N GLN A 666 -17.96 -28.70 14.68
CA GLN A 666 -16.73 -28.90 13.91
C GLN A 666 -15.60 -28.04 14.48
N GLU A 667 -14.50 -28.70 14.82
CA GLU A 667 -13.24 -28.05 15.15
C GLU A 667 -12.54 -27.60 13.86
N THR A 668 -12.17 -26.32 13.80
CA THR A 668 -11.43 -25.75 12.67
C THR A 668 -10.11 -25.17 13.15
N GLN A 669 -9.12 -25.11 12.26
CA GLN A 669 -7.84 -24.46 12.56
C GLN A 669 -8.09 -23.02 13.04
N THR A 670 -8.98 -22.29 12.37
CA THR A 670 -9.30 -20.89 12.68
C THR A 670 -9.90 -20.67 14.06
N ASN A 671 -10.76 -21.58 14.56
CA ASN A 671 -11.27 -21.50 15.94
C ASN A 671 -10.13 -21.39 16.95
N TYR A 672 -9.14 -22.27 16.81
CA TYR A 672 -7.98 -22.33 17.70
C TYR A 672 -7.03 -21.16 17.49
N LEU A 673 -6.77 -20.79 16.24
CA LEU A 673 -5.88 -19.67 15.91
C LEU A 673 -6.38 -18.36 16.51
N LEU A 674 -7.67 -18.04 16.35
CA LEU A 674 -8.27 -16.86 16.96
C LEU A 674 -8.22 -16.94 18.49
N ALA A 675 -8.56 -18.09 19.08
CA ALA A 675 -8.57 -18.26 20.52
C ALA A 675 -7.18 -18.11 21.17
N LEU A 676 -6.14 -18.67 20.52
CA LEU A 676 -4.76 -18.64 21.00
C LEU A 676 -4.09 -17.28 20.75
N HIS A 677 -4.26 -16.71 19.55
CA HIS A 677 -3.62 -15.47 19.15
C HIS A 677 -4.24 -14.25 19.82
N PHE A 678 -5.57 -14.20 19.98
CA PHE A 678 -6.25 -13.08 20.64
C PHE A 678 -6.29 -13.21 22.17
N ASP A 679 -5.59 -14.20 22.73
CA ASP A 679 -5.56 -14.47 24.17
C ASP A 679 -6.96 -14.61 24.79
N LEU A 680 -7.80 -15.47 24.21
CA LEU A 680 -9.17 -15.71 24.65
C LEU A 680 -9.29 -16.88 25.63
N LEU A 681 -8.24 -17.69 25.77
CA LEU A 681 -8.26 -18.89 26.61
C LEU A 681 -7.70 -18.60 28.01
N PRO A 682 -8.18 -19.33 29.05
CA PRO A 682 -7.46 -19.46 30.31
C PRO A 682 -6.10 -20.12 30.09
N ASP A 683 -5.09 -19.72 30.88
CA ASP A 683 -3.70 -20.20 30.72
C ASP A 683 -3.59 -21.73 30.69
N GLN A 684 -4.32 -22.42 31.57
CA GLN A 684 -4.32 -23.87 31.65
C GLN A 684 -4.93 -24.59 30.43
N LEU A 685 -5.74 -23.89 29.61
CA LEU A 685 -6.35 -24.44 28.41
C LEU A 685 -5.61 -24.08 27.12
N ARG A 686 -4.60 -23.19 27.18
CA ARG A 686 -3.82 -22.78 26.00
C ARG A 686 -3.09 -23.98 25.38
N ALA A 687 -2.37 -24.77 26.18
CA ALA A 687 -1.66 -25.94 25.68
C ALA A 687 -2.62 -27.04 25.15
N PRO A 688 -3.68 -27.46 25.88
CA PRO A 688 -4.69 -28.37 25.34
C PRO A 688 -5.31 -27.91 24.01
N ALA A 689 -5.70 -26.64 23.88
CA ALA A 689 -6.25 -26.10 22.65
C ALA A 689 -5.24 -26.11 21.49
N PHE A 690 -3.96 -25.89 21.78
CA PHE A 690 -2.91 -25.99 20.77
C PHE A 690 -2.68 -27.43 20.29
N GLU A 691 -2.76 -28.42 21.18
CA GLU A 691 -2.75 -29.84 20.77
C GLU A 691 -3.95 -30.18 19.88
N ARG A 692 -5.13 -29.58 20.13
CA ARG A 692 -6.28 -29.70 19.22
C ARG A 692 -6.02 -29.07 17.85
N LEU A 693 -5.36 -27.91 17.78
CA LEU A 693 -4.93 -27.30 16.51
C LEU A 693 -3.99 -28.23 15.73
N LEU A 694 -3.01 -28.84 16.41
CA LEU A 694 -2.10 -29.80 15.79
C LEU A 694 -2.84 -31.05 15.31
N ALA A 695 -3.82 -31.54 16.06
CA ALA A 695 -4.69 -32.64 15.62
C ALA A 695 -5.48 -32.26 14.35
N CYS A 696 -6.05 -31.04 14.29
CA CYS A 696 -6.75 -30.55 13.10
C CYS A 696 -5.85 -30.49 11.85
N LEU A 697 -4.56 -30.15 12.03
CA LEU A 697 -3.56 -30.18 10.97
C LEU A 697 -3.23 -31.63 10.58
N ALA A 698 -2.95 -32.50 11.55
CA ALA A 698 -2.59 -33.90 11.32
C ALA A 698 -3.70 -34.69 10.61
N GLU A 699 -4.96 -34.47 10.97
CA GLU A 699 -6.15 -35.07 10.30
C GLU A 699 -6.25 -34.67 8.82
N ARG A 700 -5.61 -33.56 8.43
CA ARG A 700 -5.55 -33.03 7.06
C ARG A 700 -4.20 -33.30 6.40
N ASP A 701 -3.50 -34.34 6.85
CA ASP A 701 -2.14 -34.65 6.41
C ASP A 701 -1.21 -33.42 6.43
N TRP A 702 -1.35 -32.62 7.47
CA TRP A 702 -0.57 -31.40 7.71
C TRP A 702 -0.74 -30.33 6.63
N HIS A 703 -1.96 -30.20 6.08
CA HIS A 703 -2.37 -29.08 5.23
C HIS A 703 -3.17 -28.05 6.02
N LEU A 704 -3.03 -26.79 5.61
CA LEU A 704 -3.86 -25.71 6.12
C LEU A 704 -5.32 -25.88 5.65
N SER A 705 -6.25 -25.38 6.43
CA SER A 705 -7.67 -25.28 6.05
C SER A 705 -8.23 -23.88 6.23
N THR A 706 -7.39 -22.93 6.67
CA THR A 706 -7.76 -21.56 7.00
C THR A 706 -8.13 -20.73 5.77
N GLY A 707 -9.13 -19.88 5.94
CA GLY A 707 -9.44 -18.78 5.03
C GLY A 707 -8.67 -17.51 5.39
N PHE A 708 -9.18 -16.35 4.95
CA PHE A 708 -8.54 -15.03 5.11
C PHE A 708 -8.38 -14.64 6.59
N VAL A 709 -9.26 -15.12 7.46
CA VAL A 709 -9.31 -14.70 8.86
C VAL A 709 -8.33 -15.51 9.71
N GLY A 710 -8.24 -16.82 9.49
CA GLY A 710 -7.32 -17.67 10.24
C GLY A 710 -5.87 -17.56 9.77
N LEU A 711 -5.64 -17.42 8.46
CA LEU A 711 -4.32 -17.57 7.86
C LEU A 711 -3.23 -16.66 8.44
N PRO A 712 -3.44 -15.35 8.67
CA PRO A 712 -2.38 -14.47 9.16
C PRO A 712 -1.78 -14.92 10.49
N TYR A 713 -2.54 -15.68 11.29
CA TYR A 713 -2.15 -16.10 12.63
C TYR A 713 -1.56 -17.51 12.67
N LEU A 714 -1.71 -18.33 11.62
CA LEU A 714 -1.30 -19.74 11.60
C LEU A 714 0.18 -19.92 11.92
N MET A 715 1.05 -19.30 11.13
CA MET A 715 2.49 -19.44 11.25
C MET A 715 3.05 -18.78 12.53
N PRO A 716 2.61 -17.55 12.92
CA PRO A 716 2.98 -16.95 14.20
C PRO A 716 2.59 -17.80 15.41
N VAL A 717 1.36 -18.35 15.47
CA VAL A 717 0.91 -19.19 16.60
C VAL A 717 1.74 -20.46 16.71
N LEU A 718 1.96 -21.17 15.60
CA LEU A 718 2.80 -22.38 15.58
C LEU A 718 4.21 -22.08 16.12
N SER A 719 4.82 -20.98 15.68
CA SER A 719 6.19 -20.62 16.08
C SER A 719 6.28 -20.11 17.52
N ALA A 720 5.29 -19.35 17.98
CA ALA A 720 5.20 -18.88 19.36
C ALA A 720 5.00 -20.04 20.35
N MET A 721 4.30 -21.10 19.93
CA MET A 721 4.03 -22.29 20.75
C MET A 721 5.04 -23.43 20.52
N GLY A 722 6.19 -23.14 19.91
CA GLY A 722 7.32 -24.07 19.84
C GLY A 722 7.23 -25.12 18.73
N ARG A 723 6.28 -25.01 17.79
CA ARG A 723 6.14 -25.89 16.62
C ARG A 723 6.51 -25.23 15.30
N THR A 724 7.66 -24.55 15.29
CA THR A 724 8.24 -23.99 14.05
C THR A 724 8.53 -25.07 13.01
N ASP A 725 8.76 -26.33 13.43
CA ASP A 725 8.85 -27.49 12.53
C ASP A 725 7.59 -27.68 11.68
N VAL A 726 6.40 -27.53 12.27
CA VAL A 726 5.12 -27.61 11.56
C VAL A 726 4.92 -26.41 10.63
N ALA A 727 5.31 -25.22 11.07
CA ALA A 727 5.29 -24.03 10.23
C ALA A 727 6.15 -24.24 8.96
N TYR A 728 7.37 -24.75 9.12
CA TYR A 728 8.23 -25.09 7.98
C TYR A 728 7.63 -26.17 7.06
N ARG A 729 7.00 -27.20 7.63
CA ARG A 729 6.28 -28.20 6.85
C ARG A 729 5.22 -27.54 5.97
N LEU A 730 4.33 -26.72 6.55
CA LEU A 730 3.28 -26.00 5.83
C LEU A 730 3.84 -25.08 4.74
N LEU A 731 4.90 -24.34 5.03
CA LEU A 731 5.55 -23.42 4.08
C LEU A 731 6.12 -24.15 2.86
N THR A 732 6.60 -25.39 3.05
CA THR A 732 7.29 -26.16 2.01
C THR A 732 6.41 -27.22 1.34
N THR A 733 5.17 -27.42 1.81
CA THR A 733 4.18 -28.28 1.17
C THR A 733 3.85 -27.78 -0.24
N THR A 734 3.91 -28.67 -1.23
CA THR A 734 3.60 -28.37 -2.65
C THR A 734 2.28 -28.95 -3.13
N THR A 735 1.62 -29.78 -2.32
CA THR A 735 0.30 -30.35 -2.59
C THR A 735 -0.83 -29.44 -2.13
N TYR A 736 -1.99 -29.53 -2.78
CA TYR A 736 -3.16 -28.72 -2.45
C TYR A 736 -3.80 -29.15 -1.12
N PRO A 737 -4.23 -28.20 -0.26
CA PRO A 737 -4.01 -26.75 -0.33
C PRO A 737 -2.67 -26.31 0.32
N SER A 738 -1.91 -25.45 -0.36
CA SER A 738 -0.70 -24.82 0.18
C SER A 738 -0.30 -23.56 -0.58
N TRP A 739 0.64 -22.77 -0.05
CA TRP A 739 1.19 -21.60 -0.75
C TRP A 739 2.02 -21.96 -1.99
N LEU A 740 2.76 -23.07 -1.94
CA LEU A 740 3.62 -23.45 -3.06
C LEU A 740 2.84 -24.20 -4.15
N TYR A 741 1.64 -24.73 -3.85
CA TYR A 741 0.80 -25.39 -4.85
C TYR A 741 0.50 -24.47 -6.04
N PRO A 742 -0.06 -23.24 -5.90
CA PRO A 742 -0.22 -22.30 -7.00
C PRO A 742 1.03 -22.08 -7.85
N ILE A 743 2.21 -22.03 -7.20
CA ILE A 743 3.49 -21.85 -7.91
C ILE A 743 3.79 -23.06 -8.80
N THR A 744 3.54 -24.29 -8.33
CA THR A 744 3.63 -25.50 -9.18
C THR A 744 2.63 -25.49 -10.35
N GLN A 745 1.53 -24.76 -10.19
CA GLN A 745 0.53 -24.55 -11.23
C GLN A 745 0.88 -23.38 -12.18
N GLY A 746 1.96 -22.62 -11.93
CA GLY A 746 2.43 -21.52 -12.77
C GLY A 746 2.12 -20.11 -12.26
N ALA A 747 1.69 -19.96 -11.00
CA ALA A 747 1.38 -18.66 -10.40
C ALA A 747 2.61 -17.74 -10.31
N THR A 748 2.47 -16.52 -10.81
CA THR A 748 3.45 -15.42 -10.68
C THR A 748 2.98 -14.33 -9.70
N THR A 749 1.83 -14.56 -9.07
CA THR A 749 1.14 -13.71 -8.08
C THR A 749 0.45 -14.61 -7.05
N ILE A 750 -0.01 -14.04 -5.95
CA ILE A 750 -0.87 -14.73 -4.98
C ILE A 750 -2.30 -14.78 -5.53
N TRP A 751 -2.95 -15.94 -5.47
CA TRP A 751 -4.33 -16.14 -5.93
C TRP A 751 -5.33 -15.90 -4.80
N GLU A 752 -6.56 -15.54 -5.17
CA GLU A 752 -7.68 -15.38 -4.24
C GLU A 752 -8.08 -16.71 -3.60
N ARG A 753 -8.01 -17.81 -4.35
CA ARG A 753 -8.34 -19.16 -3.89
C ARG A 753 -7.11 -20.08 -3.89
N TRP A 754 -7.04 -20.96 -2.91
CA TRP A 754 -6.04 -22.04 -2.86
C TRP A 754 -6.08 -22.95 -4.11
N ASN A 755 -7.27 -23.12 -4.70
CA ASN A 755 -7.52 -23.92 -5.90
C ASN A 755 -7.88 -23.08 -7.14
N GLY A 756 -7.43 -21.82 -7.22
CA GLY A 756 -7.86 -20.91 -8.30
C GLY A 756 -7.72 -21.53 -9.70
N TRP A 757 -6.60 -22.24 -9.95
CA TRP A 757 -6.43 -23.09 -11.12
C TRP A 757 -5.77 -24.42 -10.73
N LYS A 758 -6.25 -25.51 -11.31
CA LYS A 758 -5.58 -26.81 -11.28
C LYS A 758 -5.34 -27.27 -12.70
N LYS A 759 -4.10 -27.57 -13.08
CA LYS A 759 -3.77 -27.98 -14.47
C LYS A 759 -4.61 -29.16 -14.98
N GLU A 760 -5.02 -30.05 -14.09
CA GLU A 760 -5.80 -31.26 -14.41
C GLU A 760 -7.32 -31.01 -14.45
N GLU A 761 -7.84 -30.06 -13.67
CA GLU A 761 -9.29 -29.81 -13.53
C GLU A 761 -9.76 -28.51 -14.23
N GLY A 762 -8.84 -27.60 -14.53
CA GLY A 762 -9.13 -26.26 -15.06
C GLY A 762 -9.31 -25.19 -13.98
N PRO A 763 -9.95 -24.04 -14.32
CA PRO A 763 -10.21 -22.96 -13.38
C PRO A 763 -11.27 -23.34 -12.33
N ALA A 764 -11.15 -22.78 -11.12
CA ALA A 764 -12.26 -22.72 -10.17
C ALA A 764 -13.36 -21.77 -10.66
N ASP A 765 -14.49 -21.74 -9.93
CA ASP A 765 -15.68 -20.94 -10.28
C ASP A 765 -15.35 -19.49 -10.68
N PRO A 766 -15.57 -19.10 -11.95
CA PRO A 766 -15.24 -17.78 -12.46
C PRO A 766 -16.04 -16.64 -11.80
N SER A 767 -17.15 -16.92 -11.09
CA SER A 767 -17.94 -15.90 -10.41
C SER A 767 -17.15 -15.14 -9.33
N MET A 768 -16.08 -15.75 -8.81
CA MET A 768 -15.13 -15.14 -7.88
C MET A 768 -13.84 -15.96 -7.86
N ASN A 769 -12.92 -15.67 -8.79
CA ASN A 769 -11.64 -16.38 -8.90
C ASN A 769 -10.54 -15.46 -9.49
N SER A 770 -9.96 -14.61 -8.64
CA SER A 770 -8.83 -13.74 -8.99
C SER A 770 -7.49 -14.47 -8.90
N TYR A 771 -6.59 -14.21 -9.85
CA TYR A 771 -5.20 -14.69 -9.79
C TYR A 771 -4.24 -13.63 -9.25
N SER A 772 -4.73 -12.52 -8.68
CA SER A 772 -3.89 -11.48 -8.07
C SER A 772 -4.58 -10.85 -6.84
N HIS A 773 -4.49 -11.55 -5.70
CA HIS A 773 -5.15 -11.20 -4.43
C HIS A 773 -4.15 -11.32 -3.27
N TYR A 774 -3.86 -10.24 -2.54
CA TYR A 774 -2.72 -10.27 -1.59
C TYR A 774 -3.00 -10.97 -0.26
N ALA A 775 -4.26 -11.27 0.10
CA ALA A 775 -4.63 -11.75 1.43
C ALA A 775 -3.81 -12.98 1.88
N TYR A 776 -3.65 -13.99 1.01
CA TYR A 776 -2.85 -15.17 1.32
C TYR A 776 -1.33 -14.95 1.32
N GLY A 777 -0.90 -13.78 0.84
CA GLY A 777 0.46 -13.29 0.98
C GLY A 777 0.84 -12.88 2.40
N ALA A 778 -0.11 -12.90 3.35
CA ALA A 778 0.12 -12.59 4.76
C ALA A 778 1.25 -13.43 5.42
N VAL A 779 1.58 -14.59 4.85
CA VAL A 779 2.74 -15.40 5.25
C VAL A 779 4.08 -14.65 5.11
N GLY A 780 4.12 -13.58 4.31
CA GLY A 780 5.30 -12.74 4.13
C GLY A 780 5.81 -12.13 5.43
N GLU A 781 4.93 -11.80 6.39
CA GLU A 781 5.33 -11.40 7.75
C GLU A 781 6.26 -12.44 8.36
N TRP A 782 5.87 -13.71 8.34
CA TRP A 782 6.61 -14.79 8.97
C TRP A 782 7.99 -15.02 8.35
N LEU A 783 8.12 -14.80 7.03
CA LEU A 783 9.42 -14.83 6.34
C LEU A 783 10.39 -13.81 6.95
N PHE A 784 9.90 -12.64 7.33
CA PHE A 784 10.70 -11.59 7.97
C PHE A 784 10.88 -11.84 9.46
N THR A 785 9.79 -12.06 10.21
CA THR A 785 9.79 -12.05 11.69
C THR A 785 10.38 -13.29 12.33
N ASP A 786 10.34 -14.43 11.64
CA ASP A 786 10.70 -15.73 12.19
C ASP A 786 11.80 -16.40 11.38
N LEU A 787 11.67 -16.50 10.05
CA LEU A 787 12.71 -17.13 9.22
C LEU A 787 13.98 -16.26 9.14
N ALA A 788 13.88 -14.99 8.74
CA ALA A 788 14.99 -14.05 8.79
C ALA A 788 15.19 -13.45 10.20
N GLY A 789 14.12 -13.38 10.99
CA GLY A 789 14.15 -13.00 12.40
C GLY A 789 14.06 -11.50 12.71
N ILE A 790 13.75 -10.62 11.74
CA ILE A 790 13.64 -9.17 11.94
C ILE A 790 12.23 -8.82 12.39
N ASP A 791 12.11 -8.19 13.56
CA ASP A 791 10.81 -7.71 14.04
C ASP A 791 10.96 -6.50 14.99
N VAL A 792 9.84 -5.84 15.23
CA VAL A 792 9.73 -4.70 16.14
C VAL A 792 9.72 -5.23 17.58
N LEU A 793 10.68 -4.80 18.42
CA LEU A 793 10.60 -5.02 19.87
C LEU A 793 9.95 -3.82 20.58
N GLU A 794 10.31 -2.62 20.15
CA GLU A 794 9.69 -1.36 20.58
C GLU A 794 9.26 -0.52 19.37
N PRO A 795 8.19 0.29 19.49
CA PRO A 795 7.57 0.98 18.36
C PRO A 795 8.54 1.83 17.53
N GLY A 796 8.35 1.87 16.22
CA GLY A 796 9.24 2.63 15.32
C GLY A 796 10.64 2.05 15.19
N PHE A 797 10.83 0.77 15.57
CA PHE A 797 12.13 0.11 15.65
C PHE A 797 13.15 0.86 16.52
N THR A 798 12.72 1.55 17.59
CA THR A 798 13.66 2.10 18.59
C THR A 798 14.52 1.00 19.19
N THR A 799 13.88 -0.15 19.44
CA THR A 799 14.55 -1.42 19.74
C THR A 799 14.08 -2.51 18.79
N ILE A 800 15.03 -3.22 18.21
CA ILE A 800 14.83 -4.24 17.18
C ILE A 800 14.95 -5.62 17.81
N ARG A 801 14.07 -6.55 17.43
CA ARG A 801 14.24 -7.98 17.69
C ARG A 801 14.94 -8.60 16.49
N VAL A 802 16.07 -9.27 16.71
CA VAL A 802 16.69 -10.16 15.73
C VAL A 802 16.75 -11.58 16.29
N ARG A 803 15.84 -12.45 15.84
CA ARG A 803 15.72 -13.83 16.34
C ARG A 803 15.32 -14.77 15.20
N PRO A 804 16.26 -15.19 14.34
CA PRO A 804 15.98 -16.16 13.28
C PRO A 804 15.72 -17.54 13.87
N ARG A 805 14.76 -18.27 13.31
CA ARG A 805 14.41 -19.63 13.74
C ARG A 805 14.90 -20.66 12.73
N LEU A 806 16.07 -21.25 12.98
CA LEU A 806 16.65 -22.24 12.07
C LEU A 806 15.86 -23.55 12.07
N GLY A 807 15.81 -24.24 10.93
CA GLY A 807 15.16 -25.54 10.80
C GLY A 807 14.58 -25.78 9.41
N GLY A 808 13.70 -26.79 9.29
CA GLY A 808 12.91 -27.02 8.07
C GLY A 808 13.70 -27.38 6.82
N GLY A 809 14.97 -27.78 6.96
CA GLY A 809 15.87 -28.01 5.82
C GLY A 809 16.47 -26.74 5.19
N PHE A 810 16.18 -25.55 5.74
CA PHE A 810 16.78 -24.31 5.27
C PHE A 810 18.24 -24.22 5.74
N THR A 811 19.13 -23.85 4.82
CA THR A 811 20.57 -23.72 5.09
C THR A 811 21.03 -22.27 5.21
N HIS A 812 20.27 -21.34 4.65
CA HIS A 812 20.46 -19.90 4.81
C HIS A 812 19.16 -19.13 4.57
N ALA A 813 19.05 -17.95 5.18
CA ALA A 813 18.09 -16.93 4.81
C ALA A 813 18.63 -15.53 5.14
N GLU A 814 18.19 -14.55 4.36
CA GLU A 814 18.54 -13.15 4.50
C GLU A 814 17.30 -12.28 4.29
N ALA A 815 17.15 -11.25 5.14
CA ALA A 815 16.24 -10.15 4.88
C ALA A 815 16.89 -8.80 5.20
N THR A 816 16.47 -7.77 4.47
CA THR A 816 16.70 -6.37 4.82
C THR A 816 15.37 -5.66 5.02
N HIS A 817 15.32 -4.74 5.97
CA HIS A 817 14.18 -3.85 6.17
C HIS A 817 14.65 -2.41 6.38
N ASP A 818 14.25 -1.50 5.49
CA ASP A 818 14.54 -0.07 5.55
C ASP A 818 13.43 0.63 6.34
N CYS A 819 13.62 0.78 7.65
CA CYS A 819 12.69 1.50 8.52
C CYS A 819 12.98 3.01 8.54
N GLN A 820 12.17 3.79 9.26
CA GLN A 820 12.32 5.25 9.36
C GLN A 820 13.64 5.70 10.06
N ARG A 821 14.39 4.75 10.62
CA ARG A 821 15.72 4.97 11.24
C ARG A 821 16.89 4.51 10.39
N GLY A 822 16.62 3.79 9.30
CA GLY A 822 17.63 3.22 8.41
C GLY A 822 17.51 1.71 8.24
N ARG A 823 18.52 1.13 7.59
CA ARG A 823 18.51 -0.29 7.21
C ARG A 823 18.79 -1.22 8.38
N ILE A 824 17.90 -2.20 8.55
CA ILE A 824 18.08 -3.40 9.38
C ILE A 824 18.41 -4.56 8.45
N ARG A 825 19.40 -5.38 8.82
CA ARG A 825 19.72 -6.64 8.10
C ARG A 825 19.84 -7.79 9.08
N SER A 826 19.34 -8.96 8.69
CA SER A 826 19.58 -10.25 9.33
C SER A 826 19.85 -11.28 8.26
N ALA A 827 21.04 -11.87 8.28
CA ALA A 827 21.45 -12.91 7.34
C ALA A 827 22.12 -14.05 8.09
N TRP A 828 21.55 -15.24 8.02
CA TRP A 828 22.11 -16.42 8.65
C TRP A 828 22.43 -17.51 7.64
N ARG A 829 23.45 -18.31 7.96
CA ARG A 829 23.78 -19.54 7.22
C ARG A 829 24.35 -20.60 8.15
N ILE A 830 24.13 -21.86 7.82
CA ILE A 830 24.70 -23.01 8.51
C ILE A 830 25.92 -23.50 7.70
N SER A 831 27.03 -23.80 8.38
CA SER A 831 28.26 -24.31 7.78
C SER A 831 28.89 -25.35 8.70
N GLY A 832 28.70 -26.63 8.39
CA GLY A 832 29.03 -27.72 9.31
C GLY A 832 28.22 -27.62 10.60
N ASP A 833 28.90 -27.73 11.75
CA ASP A 833 28.29 -27.60 13.08
C ASP A 833 28.25 -26.15 13.60
N LEU A 834 28.33 -25.16 12.71
CA LEU A 834 28.29 -23.74 13.05
C LEU A 834 27.12 -23.04 12.36
N VAL A 835 26.50 -22.11 13.08
CA VAL A 835 25.68 -21.06 12.48
C VAL A 835 26.49 -19.77 12.43
N HIS A 836 26.37 -19.05 11.31
CA HIS A 836 26.83 -17.68 11.13
C HIS A 836 25.60 -16.79 11.06
N LEU A 837 25.58 -15.69 11.82
CA LEU A 837 24.53 -14.68 11.79
C LEU A 837 25.16 -13.30 11.68
N GLU A 838 24.94 -12.63 10.55
CA GLU A 838 25.32 -11.25 10.31
C GLU A 838 24.11 -10.35 10.52
N VAL A 839 24.29 -9.30 11.33
CA VAL A 839 23.24 -8.32 11.61
C VAL A 839 23.74 -6.91 11.39
N THR A 840 22.89 -6.05 10.82
CA THR A 840 23.14 -4.61 10.73
C THR A 840 22.01 -3.87 11.42
N ILE A 841 22.38 -3.02 12.38
CA ILE A 841 21.46 -2.25 13.22
C ILE A 841 21.70 -0.76 12.91
N PRO A 842 20.67 0.01 12.49
CA PRO A 842 20.87 1.40 12.10
C PRO A 842 21.24 2.29 13.29
N PRO A 843 21.91 3.43 13.06
CA PRO A 843 22.20 4.41 14.12
C PRO A 843 20.98 4.81 14.92
N ASN A 844 21.19 5.23 16.17
CA ASN A 844 20.11 5.69 17.05
C ASN A 844 19.04 4.63 17.36
N THR A 845 19.41 3.35 17.24
CA THR A 845 18.60 2.19 17.64
C THR A 845 19.45 1.19 18.44
N SER A 846 18.77 0.23 19.05
CA SER A 846 19.41 -0.94 19.66
C SER A 846 18.71 -2.23 19.22
N ALA A 847 19.33 -3.38 19.47
CA ALA A 847 18.75 -4.66 19.15
C ALA A 847 18.97 -5.71 20.23
N ARG A 848 17.94 -6.54 20.44
CA ARG A 848 18.07 -7.83 21.14
C ARG A 848 18.28 -8.91 20.09
N VAL A 849 19.51 -9.42 20.02
CA VAL A 849 19.94 -10.45 19.06
C VAL A 849 19.99 -11.80 19.75
N SER A 850 19.09 -12.71 19.36
CA SER A 850 19.07 -14.10 19.80
C SER A 850 19.76 -14.97 18.75
N VAL A 851 21.02 -15.33 19.01
CA VAL A 851 21.81 -16.20 18.12
C VAL A 851 21.42 -17.66 18.39
N PRO A 852 20.90 -18.41 17.41
CA PRO A 852 20.60 -19.83 17.56
C PRO A 852 21.86 -20.61 17.96
N THR A 853 21.76 -21.52 18.92
CA THR A 853 22.91 -22.32 19.34
C THR A 853 22.48 -23.55 20.12
N THR A 854 23.30 -24.58 20.07
CA THR A 854 23.20 -25.77 20.95
C THR A 854 24.11 -25.65 22.16
N GLU A 855 25.00 -24.66 22.18
CA GLU A 855 25.96 -24.43 23.25
C GLU A 855 26.22 -22.91 23.39
N ALA A 856 25.55 -22.24 24.34
CA ALA A 856 25.68 -20.78 24.49
C ALA A 856 27.10 -20.28 24.80
N SER A 857 27.96 -21.11 25.41
CA SER A 857 29.38 -20.81 25.64
C SER A 857 30.22 -20.72 24.36
N SER A 858 29.74 -21.27 23.25
CA SER A 858 30.42 -21.23 21.95
C SER A 858 30.26 -19.90 21.21
N LEU A 859 29.43 -18.97 21.72
CA LEU A 859 29.14 -17.70 21.05
C LEU A 859 30.41 -16.86 20.86
N ARG A 860 30.66 -16.50 19.61
CA ARG A 860 31.70 -15.57 19.19
C ARG A 860 31.10 -14.42 18.39
N GLU A 861 31.75 -13.27 18.46
CA GLU A 861 31.48 -12.10 17.62
C GLU A 861 32.79 -11.73 16.92
N SER A 862 32.78 -11.64 15.59
CA SER A 862 33.97 -11.39 14.76
C SER A 862 35.16 -12.29 15.13
N GLY A 863 34.89 -13.56 15.45
CA GLY A 863 35.89 -14.57 15.83
C GLY A 863 36.31 -14.58 17.31
N ALA A 864 36.06 -13.50 18.06
CA ALA A 864 36.38 -13.41 19.48
C ALA A 864 35.22 -13.89 20.35
N SER A 865 35.51 -14.50 21.51
CA SER A 865 34.47 -14.86 22.49
C SER A 865 33.73 -13.60 22.95
N TRP A 866 32.40 -13.67 23.01
CA TRP A 866 31.58 -12.57 23.50
C TRP A 866 31.84 -12.33 24.99
N LYS A 867 32.16 -11.07 25.36
CA LYS A 867 32.59 -10.70 26.72
C LYS A 867 31.50 -10.03 27.56
N ARG A 868 30.39 -9.59 26.95
CA ARG A 868 29.26 -8.98 27.67
C ARG A 868 28.30 -10.06 28.15
N GLU A 869 27.34 -9.67 28.97
CA GLU A 869 26.30 -10.57 29.47
C GLU A 869 25.55 -11.26 28.32
N VAL A 870 25.21 -12.53 28.55
CA VAL A 870 24.44 -13.37 27.63
C VAL A 870 23.25 -13.91 28.39
N ASP A 871 22.05 -13.60 27.92
CA ASP A 871 20.83 -14.22 28.39
C ASP A 871 20.72 -15.63 27.80
N ARG A 872 20.61 -16.61 28.71
CA ARG A 872 20.57 -18.07 28.44
C ARG A 872 19.27 -18.71 28.95
N SER A 873 18.24 -17.90 29.16
CA SER A 873 16.92 -18.37 29.61
C SER A 873 16.29 -19.35 28.62
N ASP A 874 16.57 -19.18 27.32
CA ASP A 874 16.20 -20.11 26.27
C ASP A 874 17.39 -20.99 25.87
N PRO A 875 17.37 -22.30 26.10
CA PRO A 875 18.49 -23.19 25.79
C PRO A 875 18.80 -23.29 24.29
N ALA A 876 17.89 -22.87 23.40
CA ALA A 876 18.11 -22.87 21.96
C ALA A 876 18.82 -21.60 21.44
N TYR A 877 19.07 -20.61 22.30
CA TYR A 877 19.65 -19.32 21.91
C TYR A 877 20.68 -18.80 22.90
N ALA A 878 21.65 -18.04 22.40
CA ALA A 878 22.43 -17.10 23.18
C ALA A 878 21.94 -15.69 22.83
N THR A 879 21.33 -14.99 23.78
CA THR A 879 20.73 -13.68 23.52
C THR A 879 21.59 -12.55 24.08
N VAL A 880 21.86 -11.54 23.26
CA VAL A 880 22.69 -10.38 23.60
C VAL A 880 21.99 -9.08 23.20
N THR A 881 22.33 -7.98 23.89
CA THR A 881 21.91 -6.63 23.51
C THR A 881 23.08 -5.90 22.86
N VAL A 882 22.83 -5.30 21.70
CA VAL A 882 23.81 -4.50 20.94
C VAL A 882 23.21 -3.15 20.56
N GLY A 883 24.04 -2.11 20.41
CA GLY A 883 23.62 -0.86 19.78
C GLY A 883 23.74 -0.95 18.25
N SER A 884 23.76 0.21 17.59
CA SER A 884 23.94 0.31 16.15
C SER A 884 25.27 -0.27 15.66
N GLY A 885 25.34 -0.56 14.35
CA GLY A 885 26.53 -1.10 13.67
C GLY A 885 26.30 -2.49 13.08
N THR A 886 27.36 -3.05 12.51
CA THR A 886 27.36 -4.40 11.92
C THR A 886 28.09 -5.39 12.83
N TYR A 887 27.47 -6.54 13.06
CA TYR A 887 27.96 -7.60 13.93
C TYR A 887 27.93 -8.95 13.18
N ALA A 888 28.95 -9.77 13.41
CA ALA A 888 29.04 -11.11 12.82
C ALA A 888 29.17 -12.14 13.94
N PHE A 889 28.05 -12.79 14.27
CA PHE A 889 27.99 -13.82 15.30
C PHE A 889 28.24 -15.20 14.71
N THR A 890 28.92 -16.04 15.48
CA THR A 890 29.04 -17.48 15.20
C THR A 890 28.83 -18.29 16.46
N ALA A 891 28.13 -19.42 16.37
CA ALA A 891 27.92 -20.32 17.49
C ALA A 891 27.80 -21.77 17.02
N ALA A 892 28.05 -22.72 17.93
CA ALA A 892 27.86 -24.14 17.68
C ALA A 892 26.38 -24.47 17.48
N TYR A 893 26.05 -25.01 16.32
CA TYR A 893 24.70 -25.39 15.96
C TYR A 893 24.73 -26.81 15.39
N ARG A 894 24.33 -27.78 16.20
CA ARG A 894 24.11 -29.16 15.76
C ARG A 894 22.64 -29.32 15.43
N ALA A 895 22.32 -29.44 14.14
CA ALA A 895 20.96 -29.75 13.73
C ALA A 895 20.50 -31.03 14.43
N ALA A 896 19.29 -31.01 15.01
CA ALA A 896 18.70 -32.24 15.53
C ALA A 896 18.63 -33.24 14.37
N ALA A 897 19.17 -34.45 14.56
CA ALA A 897 19.14 -35.49 13.53
C ALA A 897 17.70 -35.68 13.06
N ALA A 898 17.47 -35.66 11.75
CA ALA A 898 16.18 -35.92 11.15
C ALA A 898 15.78 -37.38 11.42
N GLY A 899 15.20 -37.64 12.57
CA GLY A 899 14.81 -38.99 13.00
C GLY A 899 14.31 -39.00 14.44
N ALA A 900 13.07 -39.46 14.60
CA ALA A 900 12.38 -39.74 15.86
C ALA A 900 11.82 -38.52 16.62
N ARG A 901 10.65 -38.05 16.16
CA ARG A 901 9.44 -37.86 16.99
C ARG A 901 8.26 -38.04 16.05
N GLY A 902 7.62 -39.21 16.15
CA GLY A 902 6.44 -39.59 15.37
C GLY A 902 5.17 -38.88 15.84
#